data_AF-A0AA45U443-F1
#
_entry.id   AF-A0AA45U443-F1
#
_cell.length_a   1.000
_cell.length_b   1.000
_cell.length_c   1.000
_cell.angle_alpha   90.00
_cell.angle_beta   90.00
_cell.angle_gamma   90.00
#
_symmetry.space_group_name_H-M   'P 1'
#
loop_
_entity.id
_entity.type
_entity.pdbx_description
1 polymer ?
#
loop_
_entity_poly.entity_id
_entity_poly.type
_entity_poly.pdbx_seq_one_letter_code
_entity_poly.pdbx_strand_id
1 'polypeptide(L)'
;MAWRRWWPTVWVAACLVACGPGASTPKSGQEAVTPGDEPVTPVTPPDDPPKEEPPPPEPPPEEEPPPDETAEEPPPPEEDPVLTACAPEPAADATVPEAERTARHDYACTGIALEGSLVSTAGTPVADVVVKVGDAQARTNAAGHFRFPVLPRHNRLLTVEAEGFRPAVVAVELRRSLTEKRVTLPPVRLSPKDGVRMLFAGDVSLGRRFLDPDDTTPRNQMPPDDPAALIRVSDPLPGTKAVFTHVRPYFQAADFRAVNLETPVTDHPATPHDEKAYAFFTLPGSLPALPWLGVDYVSLGNNHVYDYLAPGLEDTLTHVAATGMAFSGAGQNEDQAFMPARESLAGANYSLVSMCSITGSAHDQQYVAGPNQGGAADARNLTRASVLLAAEKAQGRVPVAVLHTGVEYSVRPSTPTAQRMRDLVDAGAGLVIAHHPHIPQGFARHEGVLMAQSLGNFAFDQDRMETMVGLMAEVEARGTRVDRARAVPVYIEDYRPRPVGGDLAESFLRNLAELSREGGVELVPQPSWGELLPEDRHAAVSERTVDVPVTVDANGRATVDLRPLRHEGESVAVAKLTGADVTGVKLKAGRDVLLHGDFEDHDVDDEANEAPRWSVGPNAGYVCQDGPHRGAAALCQRRAASDSRSAAVKLVNRFRPPGFAEGPPNRDLTAVAWLKGRGGGAFSAKVQYLPVESYTLFGEQTLLRHDGGTHDWTLVAEDLHFPADPPKPDLWNAPWALDLTLNTAPPKSGQGVTAVDDLALVAWEKQATGGTLTQQTPHARDFVRVEAPAGTYTLRVTFREHRVP
;
A
#
# COMPACT_ATOMS: atom_id res chain seq x y z
N MET A 1 -14.81 36.97 28.75
CA MET A 1 -16.24 37.34 28.60
C MET A 1 -16.96 36.16 27.96
N ALA A 2 -18.09 35.76 28.54
CA ALA A 2 -18.75 34.47 28.34
C ALA A 2 -19.41 34.31 26.97
N TRP A 3 -19.23 33.15 26.32
CA TRP A 3 -20.07 32.72 25.20
C TRP A 3 -20.62 31.31 25.45
N ARG A 4 -21.92 31.19 25.15
CA ARG A 4 -22.84 30.15 25.55
C ARG A 4 -22.77 28.93 24.63
N ARG A 5 -22.96 27.77 25.25
CA ARG A 5 -23.17 26.44 24.66
C ARG A 5 -24.43 26.39 23.79
N TRP A 6 -24.35 25.70 22.66
CA TRP A 6 -25.45 24.89 22.09
C TRP A 6 -24.87 23.57 21.57
N TRP A 7 -25.46 22.46 22.00
CA TRP A 7 -25.17 21.09 21.54
C TRP A 7 -26.34 20.63 20.65
N PRO A 8 -26.10 19.72 19.69
CA PRO A 8 -27.08 18.68 19.40
C PRO A 8 -26.52 17.30 19.79
N THR A 9 -27.25 16.64 20.68
CA THR A 9 -27.06 15.26 21.12
C THR A 9 -27.62 14.32 20.06
N VAL A 10 -26.78 13.50 19.41
CA VAL A 10 -27.25 12.36 18.61
C VAL A 10 -27.40 11.16 19.54
N TRP A 11 -28.64 10.69 19.68
CA TRP A 11 -28.99 9.49 20.43
C TRP A 11 -28.67 8.23 19.61
N VAL A 12 -27.75 7.41 20.12
CA VAL A 12 -27.59 6.02 19.68
C VAL A 12 -28.53 5.16 20.51
N ALA A 13 -29.60 4.67 19.89
CA ALA A 13 -30.51 3.71 20.52
C ALA A 13 -29.91 2.30 20.42
N ALA A 14 -29.42 1.79 21.54
CA ALA A 14 -29.08 0.38 21.71
C ALA A 14 -30.34 -0.41 22.07
N CYS A 15 -30.79 -1.33 21.19
CA CYS A 15 -31.76 -2.35 21.55
C CYS A 15 -31.06 -3.56 22.17
N LEU A 16 -31.19 -3.69 23.49
CA LEU A 16 -30.98 -4.92 24.24
C LEU A 16 -32.32 -5.64 24.36
N VAL A 17 -32.41 -6.89 23.92
CA VAL A 17 -33.46 -7.83 24.33
C VAL A 17 -32.78 -9.08 24.89
N ALA A 18 -33.01 -9.36 26.17
CA ALA A 18 -32.59 -10.56 26.86
C ALA A 18 -33.82 -11.41 27.25
N CYS A 19 -33.72 -12.70 26.91
CA CYS A 19 -34.22 -13.92 27.56
C CYS A 19 -35.65 -14.03 28.14
N GLY A 20 -36.34 -15.11 27.76
CA GLY A 20 -37.31 -15.80 28.62
C GLY A 20 -38.08 -16.95 27.92
N PRO A 21 -38.27 -18.14 28.53
CA PRO A 21 -38.42 -19.43 27.83
C PRO A 21 -39.86 -19.96 27.74
N GLY A 22 -40.11 -20.95 26.88
CA GLY A 22 -41.40 -21.64 26.83
C GLY A 22 -41.42 -22.85 25.90
N ALA A 23 -41.73 -24.02 26.48
CA ALA A 23 -41.71 -25.35 25.87
C ALA A 23 -42.81 -25.59 24.82
N SER A 24 -42.55 -26.50 23.87
CA SER A 24 -43.47 -27.60 23.49
C SER A 24 -42.92 -28.44 22.33
N THR A 25 -42.73 -29.73 22.59
CA THR A 25 -42.89 -30.85 21.62
C THR A 25 -44.35 -31.34 21.76
N PRO A 26 -44.99 -32.05 20.79
CA PRO A 26 -44.51 -33.35 20.30
C PRO A 26 -44.93 -33.88 18.90
N LYS A 27 -44.28 -35.01 18.52
CA LYS A 27 -44.71 -36.12 17.59
C LYS A 27 -44.80 -35.78 16.09
N SER A 28 -44.53 -36.64 15.11
CA SER A 28 -44.17 -38.08 14.90
C SER A 28 -43.95 -38.23 13.36
N GLY A 29 -43.20 -39.15 12.74
CA GLY A 29 -42.77 -40.53 13.01
C GLY A 29 -41.49 -40.86 12.18
N GLN A 30 -40.65 -41.83 12.59
CA GLN A 30 -40.69 -43.30 12.29
C GLN A 30 -40.83 -43.59 10.78
N GLU A 31 -39.92 -44.32 10.11
CA GLU A 31 -39.32 -45.66 10.38
C GLU A 31 -37.79 -45.68 10.03
N ALA A 32 -36.85 -46.24 10.80
CA ALA A 32 -36.48 -47.67 11.09
C ALA A 32 -36.02 -48.44 9.82
N VAL A 33 -34.88 -49.16 9.72
CA VAL A 33 -34.27 -50.29 10.50
C VAL A 33 -32.82 -50.49 9.92
N THR A 34 -31.68 -50.30 10.62
CA THR A 34 -30.86 -51.16 11.54
C THR A 34 -30.07 -52.36 10.90
N PRO A 35 -29.10 -53.02 11.58
CA PRO A 35 -27.64 -52.91 11.33
C PRO A 35 -26.93 -54.29 11.23
N GLY A 36 -25.60 -54.36 11.25
CA GLY A 36 -24.88 -55.63 11.42
C GLY A 36 -23.38 -55.47 11.69
N ASP A 37 -22.93 -56.07 12.80
CA ASP A 37 -21.64 -55.90 13.49
C ASP A 37 -20.46 -56.74 12.93
N GLU A 38 -19.25 -56.35 13.35
CA GLU A 38 -17.92 -57.00 13.23
C GLU A 38 -17.81 -58.38 13.98
N PRO A 39 -16.60 -58.93 14.32
CA PRO A 39 -15.36 -59.28 13.58
C PRO A 39 -14.90 -60.74 13.84
N VAL A 40 -14.07 -61.40 13.00
CA VAL A 40 -13.24 -62.56 13.43
C VAL A 40 -11.99 -62.79 12.53
N THR A 41 -10.82 -62.98 13.14
CA THR A 41 -9.68 -63.83 12.69
C THR A 41 -9.35 -64.81 13.84
N PRO A 42 -8.42 -65.80 13.78
CA PRO A 42 -7.59 -66.38 12.70
C PRO A 42 -7.65 -67.95 12.67
N VAL A 43 -6.80 -68.65 11.89
CA VAL A 43 -6.13 -69.97 12.18
C VAL A 43 -5.36 -70.54 10.93
N THR A 44 -4.12 -70.99 11.14
CA THR A 44 -3.14 -71.77 10.30
C THR A 44 -3.37 -73.31 10.42
N PRO A 45 -2.81 -74.30 9.63
CA PRO A 45 -1.35 -74.64 9.43
C PRO A 45 -1.05 -75.47 8.11
N PRO A 46 0.01 -76.32 7.91
CA PRO A 46 1.26 -76.64 8.66
C PRO A 46 2.60 -76.70 7.84
N ASP A 47 3.69 -77.00 8.57
CA ASP A 47 5.14 -77.09 8.26
C ASP A 47 5.65 -78.23 7.34
N ASP A 48 6.85 -78.03 6.72
CA ASP A 48 7.96 -79.01 6.57
C ASP A 48 9.31 -78.33 6.13
N PRO A 49 10.51 -78.96 6.19
CA PRO A 49 11.72 -78.45 6.89
C PRO A 49 12.90 -78.03 5.95
N PRO A 50 14.10 -77.62 6.46
CA PRO A 50 15.01 -76.72 5.75
C PRO A 50 16.00 -77.45 4.81
N LYS A 51 16.37 -76.78 3.71
CA LYS A 51 17.54 -77.10 2.89
C LYS A 51 18.43 -75.87 2.73
N GLU A 52 19.69 -76.03 3.06
CA GLU A 52 20.77 -75.08 2.78
C GLU A 52 20.95 -74.88 1.26
N GLU A 53 21.09 -73.62 0.83
CA GLU A 53 21.53 -73.26 -0.51
C GLU A 53 22.79 -72.36 -0.45
N PRO A 54 23.65 -72.43 -1.48
CA PRO A 54 25.06 -72.01 -1.45
C PRO A 54 25.23 -70.50 -1.64
N PRO A 55 26.42 -69.93 -1.38
CA PRO A 55 26.64 -68.49 -1.50
C PRO A 55 26.41 -67.98 -2.93
N PRO A 56 25.87 -66.76 -3.10
CA PRO A 56 25.59 -66.18 -4.40
C PRO A 56 26.88 -65.89 -5.18
N PRO A 57 26.85 -65.98 -6.53
CA PRO A 57 28.00 -65.72 -7.39
C PRO A 57 28.35 -64.23 -7.41
N GLU A 58 29.64 -63.94 -7.63
CA GLU A 58 30.16 -62.58 -7.78
C GLU A 58 29.43 -61.80 -8.88
N PRO A 59 29.14 -60.50 -8.66
CA PRO A 59 28.52 -59.66 -9.68
C PRO A 59 29.47 -59.44 -10.88
N PRO A 60 28.93 -59.34 -12.10
CA PRO A 60 29.72 -59.00 -13.28
C PRO A 60 30.29 -57.57 -13.17
N PRO A 61 31.38 -57.26 -13.88
CA PRO A 61 31.98 -55.92 -13.85
C PRO A 61 30.98 -54.88 -14.35
N GLU A 62 30.86 -53.78 -13.62
CA GLU A 62 30.10 -52.60 -14.03
C GLU A 62 30.66 -52.08 -15.36
N GLU A 63 29.87 -52.14 -16.43
CA GLU A 63 30.09 -51.33 -17.61
C GLU A 63 29.78 -49.87 -17.23
N GLU A 64 30.79 -49.01 -17.33
CA GLU A 64 30.62 -47.56 -17.21
C GLU A 64 29.57 -47.08 -18.22
N PRO A 65 28.58 -46.28 -17.80
CA PRO A 65 27.69 -45.62 -18.75
C PRO A 65 28.51 -44.66 -19.63
N PRO A 66 28.14 -44.51 -20.92
CA PRO A 66 28.82 -43.57 -21.80
C PRO A 66 28.73 -42.14 -21.22
N PRO A 67 29.75 -41.29 -21.45
CA PRO A 67 29.74 -39.93 -20.93
C PRO A 67 28.53 -39.18 -21.49
N ASP A 68 27.75 -38.61 -20.57
CA ASP A 68 26.64 -37.73 -20.89
C ASP A 68 27.21 -36.39 -21.39
N GLU A 69 27.27 -36.20 -22.71
CA GLU A 69 27.68 -34.94 -23.35
C GLU A 69 26.62 -33.81 -23.21
N THR A 70 25.72 -33.86 -22.22
CA THR A 70 24.75 -32.78 -21.95
C THR A 70 24.70 -32.27 -20.51
N ALA A 71 25.64 -32.66 -19.64
CA ALA A 71 25.83 -31.96 -18.37
C ALA A 71 26.55 -30.62 -18.64
N GLU A 72 25.79 -29.53 -18.81
CA GLU A 72 26.34 -28.18 -18.70
C GLU A 72 27.13 -28.08 -17.38
N GLU A 73 28.39 -27.67 -17.47
CA GLU A 73 29.17 -27.26 -16.31
C GLU A 73 28.34 -26.25 -15.49
N PRO A 74 28.41 -26.29 -14.14
CA PRO A 74 27.80 -25.23 -13.34
C PRO A 74 28.31 -23.90 -13.90
N PRO A 75 27.42 -22.92 -14.17
CA PRO A 75 27.85 -21.65 -14.74
C PRO A 75 28.97 -21.10 -13.86
N PRO A 76 30.02 -20.52 -14.44
CA PRO A 76 31.09 -19.90 -13.66
C PRO A 76 30.45 -18.94 -12.65
N PRO A 77 31.03 -18.78 -11.44
CA PRO A 77 30.49 -17.86 -10.46
C PRO A 77 30.25 -16.51 -11.14
N GLU A 78 29.00 -16.04 -11.14
CA GLU A 78 28.65 -14.80 -11.84
C GLU A 78 29.53 -13.69 -11.30
N GLU A 79 30.42 -13.19 -12.17
CA GLU A 79 31.21 -11.99 -11.91
C GLU A 79 30.27 -10.84 -11.56
N ASP A 80 30.70 -9.98 -10.64
CA ASP A 80 29.85 -8.87 -10.21
C ASP A 80 29.53 -7.95 -11.41
N PRO A 81 28.30 -7.44 -11.53
CA PRO A 81 27.94 -6.51 -12.59
C PRO A 81 28.71 -5.18 -12.37
N VAL A 82 29.90 -5.02 -12.95
CA VAL A 82 30.70 -3.81 -12.76
C VAL A 82 30.24 -2.72 -13.74
N LEU A 83 29.93 -1.53 -13.22
CA LEU A 83 29.59 -0.36 -14.05
C LEU A 83 30.84 0.15 -14.79
N THR A 84 30.68 0.48 -16.08
CA THR A 84 31.78 0.92 -16.96
C THR A 84 32.38 2.29 -16.58
N ALA A 85 31.69 3.06 -15.75
CA ALA A 85 32.19 4.32 -15.20
C ALA A 85 31.64 4.49 -13.78
N CYS A 86 32.53 4.55 -12.78
CA CYS A 86 32.19 4.97 -11.43
C CYS A 86 32.88 6.31 -11.14
N ALA A 87 32.17 7.23 -10.48
CA ALA A 87 32.79 8.45 -10.00
C ALA A 87 33.90 8.11 -8.98
N PRO A 88 35.01 8.86 -8.94
CA PRO A 88 36.02 8.67 -7.90
C PRO A 88 35.38 8.86 -6.53
N GLU A 89 35.88 8.12 -5.53
CA GLU A 89 35.42 8.25 -4.15
C GLU A 89 35.39 9.74 -3.76
N PRO A 90 34.25 10.26 -3.26
CA PRO A 90 34.17 11.67 -2.90
C PRO A 90 35.24 12.01 -1.85
N ALA A 91 35.76 13.23 -1.90
CA ALA A 91 36.77 13.70 -0.95
C ALA A 91 36.32 13.43 0.50
N ALA A 92 37.25 13.04 1.37
CA ALA A 92 36.96 12.62 2.74
C ALA A 92 36.04 13.61 3.48
N ASP A 93 34.75 13.28 3.56
CA ASP A 93 33.83 13.95 4.45
C ASP A 93 34.09 13.43 5.87
N ALA A 94 34.73 14.27 6.70
CA ALA A 94 35.01 13.95 8.10
C ALA A 94 33.74 13.67 8.93
N THR A 95 32.54 13.93 8.39
CA THR A 95 31.26 13.64 9.05
C THR A 95 30.76 12.20 8.87
N VAL A 96 31.30 11.46 7.89
CA VAL A 96 30.93 10.07 7.61
C VAL A 96 32.09 9.13 7.99
N PRO A 97 31.87 7.99 8.67
CA PRO A 97 32.92 7.00 8.94
C PRO A 97 33.54 6.45 7.64
N GLU A 98 34.82 6.06 7.67
CA GLU A 98 35.50 5.47 6.49
C GLU A 98 34.76 4.25 5.95
N ALA A 99 34.39 3.31 6.82
CA ALA A 99 33.67 2.10 6.40
C ALA A 99 32.36 2.40 5.66
N GLU A 100 31.66 3.47 6.06
CA GLU A 100 30.45 3.93 5.36
C GLU A 100 30.77 4.60 4.02
N ARG A 101 31.85 5.38 3.93
CA ARG A 101 32.28 5.94 2.64
C ARG A 101 32.63 4.83 1.65
N THR A 102 33.38 3.83 2.10
CA THR A 102 33.71 2.65 1.30
C THR A 102 32.44 1.90 0.90
N ALA A 103 31.52 1.63 1.83
CA ALA A 103 30.26 0.93 1.51
C ALA A 103 29.40 1.69 0.49
N ARG A 104 29.29 3.02 0.61
CA ARG A 104 28.58 3.87 -0.37
C ARG A 104 29.24 3.85 -1.73
N HIS A 105 30.58 3.91 -1.76
CA HIS A 105 31.34 3.83 -2.99
C HIS A 105 31.13 2.47 -3.67
N ASP A 106 31.29 1.37 -2.91
CA ASP A 106 31.08 0.00 -3.40
C ASP A 106 29.65 -0.18 -3.93
N TYR A 107 28.64 0.32 -3.21
CA TYR A 107 27.25 0.29 -3.65
C TYR A 107 27.03 1.08 -4.94
N ALA A 108 27.58 2.28 -5.04
CA ALA A 108 27.46 3.13 -6.22
C ALA A 108 28.21 2.55 -7.45
N CYS A 109 29.29 1.79 -7.24
CA CYS A 109 30.08 1.20 -8.31
C CYS A 109 29.62 -0.21 -8.73
N THR A 110 28.82 -0.88 -7.89
CA THR A 110 28.31 -2.24 -8.14
C THR A 110 26.94 -2.18 -8.78
N GLY A 111 26.85 -2.55 -10.05
CA GLY A 111 25.58 -2.68 -10.74
C GLY A 111 24.77 -3.91 -10.31
N ILE A 112 23.60 -4.06 -10.91
CA ILE A 112 22.69 -5.18 -10.74
C ILE A 112 22.15 -5.65 -12.09
N ALA A 113 22.02 -6.95 -12.29
CA ALA A 113 21.37 -7.50 -13.48
C ALA A 113 19.84 -7.41 -13.34
N LEU A 114 19.15 -7.20 -14.46
CA LEU A 114 17.69 -7.28 -14.52
C LEU A 114 17.30 -8.23 -15.65
N GLU A 115 16.42 -9.18 -15.37
CA GLU A 115 15.85 -10.05 -16.38
C GLU A 115 14.36 -10.27 -16.19
N GLY A 116 13.71 -10.72 -17.25
CA GLY A 116 12.28 -10.99 -17.24
C GLY A 116 11.83 -11.51 -18.60
N SER A 117 10.51 -11.56 -18.79
CA SER A 117 9.91 -11.95 -20.06
C SER A 117 8.74 -11.06 -20.44
N LEU A 118 8.53 -10.90 -21.73
CA LEU A 118 7.33 -10.32 -22.31
C LEU A 118 6.44 -11.43 -22.86
N VAL A 119 5.19 -11.42 -22.45
CA VAL A 119 4.17 -12.34 -22.95
C VAL A 119 2.90 -11.58 -23.30
N SER A 120 2.10 -12.07 -24.23
CA SER A 120 0.74 -11.57 -24.45
C SER A 120 -0.15 -11.87 -23.23
N THR A 121 -1.33 -11.28 -23.13
CA THR A 121 -2.35 -11.68 -22.13
C THR A 121 -2.70 -13.17 -22.19
N ALA A 122 -2.62 -13.80 -23.38
CA ALA A 122 -2.76 -15.25 -23.56
C ALA A 122 -1.54 -16.10 -23.14
N GLY A 123 -0.47 -15.49 -22.63
CA GLY A 123 0.76 -16.18 -22.22
C GLY A 123 1.73 -16.54 -23.36
N THR A 124 1.49 -16.08 -24.59
CA THR A 124 2.40 -16.33 -25.71
C THR A 124 3.61 -15.40 -25.64
N PRO A 125 4.86 -15.89 -25.77
CA PRO A 125 6.04 -15.04 -25.80
C PRO A 125 6.00 -13.94 -26.87
N VAL A 126 6.49 -12.75 -26.53
CA VAL A 126 6.59 -11.61 -27.46
C VAL A 126 8.07 -11.34 -27.76
N ALA A 127 8.50 -11.76 -28.94
CA ALA A 127 9.90 -11.68 -29.39
C ALA A 127 10.21 -10.37 -30.14
N ASP A 128 11.50 -10.04 -30.25
CA ASP A 128 12.03 -8.91 -31.04
C ASP A 128 11.49 -7.53 -30.62
N VAL A 129 11.15 -7.37 -29.34
CA VAL A 129 10.66 -6.11 -28.76
C VAL A 129 11.76 -5.44 -27.96
N VAL A 130 11.87 -4.11 -28.09
CA VAL A 130 12.77 -3.30 -27.28
C VAL A 130 12.13 -3.01 -25.92
N VAL A 131 12.85 -3.36 -24.85
CA VAL A 131 12.55 -3.03 -23.46
C VAL A 131 13.53 -1.94 -23.03
N LYS A 132 13.05 -0.90 -22.35
CA LYS A 132 13.89 0.21 -21.87
C LYS A 132 13.81 0.33 -20.35
N VAL A 133 14.95 0.63 -19.72
CA VAL A 133 15.06 0.95 -18.28
C VAL A 133 16.03 2.11 -18.13
N GLY A 134 15.52 3.30 -17.82
CA GLY A 134 16.30 4.54 -17.96
C GLY A 134 16.82 4.69 -19.39
N ASP A 135 18.12 4.96 -19.54
CA ASP A 135 18.79 5.05 -20.84
C ASP A 135 19.18 3.69 -21.45
N ALA A 136 19.12 2.62 -20.65
CA ALA A 136 19.49 1.28 -21.10
C ALA A 136 18.37 0.65 -21.92
N GLN A 137 18.74 -0.19 -22.90
CA GLN A 137 17.80 -0.93 -23.73
C GLN A 137 18.24 -2.39 -23.89
N ALA A 138 17.28 -3.30 -23.85
CA ALA A 138 17.45 -4.72 -24.16
C ALA A 138 16.39 -5.14 -25.17
N ARG A 139 16.61 -6.26 -25.85
CA ARG A 139 15.67 -6.81 -26.84
C ARG A 139 15.25 -8.21 -26.44
N THR A 140 13.97 -8.54 -26.60
CA THR A 140 13.49 -9.89 -26.28
C THR A 140 13.94 -10.93 -27.31
N ASN A 141 14.32 -12.11 -26.84
CA ASN A 141 14.62 -13.26 -27.69
C ASN A 141 13.34 -13.97 -28.18
N ALA A 142 13.49 -15.10 -28.89
CA ALA A 142 12.37 -15.87 -29.42
C ALA A 142 11.41 -16.42 -28.33
N ALA A 143 11.90 -16.61 -27.11
CA ALA A 143 11.12 -17.02 -25.94
C ALA A 143 10.60 -15.81 -25.13
N GLY A 144 10.71 -14.59 -25.67
CA GLY A 144 10.22 -13.37 -25.03
C GLY A 144 11.10 -12.86 -23.88
N HIS A 145 12.26 -13.48 -23.62
CA HIS A 145 13.14 -13.09 -22.52
C HIS A 145 14.01 -11.90 -22.89
N PHE A 146 14.16 -10.96 -21.96
CA PHE A 146 15.13 -9.86 -22.03
C PHE A 146 16.08 -9.93 -20.84
N ARG A 147 17.29 -9.40 -21.02
CA ARG A 147 18.28 -9.27 -19.95
C ARG A 147 19.07 -7.98 -20.11
N PHE A 148 19.17 -7.24 -19.01
CA PHE A 148 20.13 -6.17 -18.80
C PHE A 148 21.24 -6.73 -17.91
N PRO A 149 22.45 -6.94 -18.44
CA PRO A 149 23.51 -7.58 -17.66
C PRO A 149 23.99 -6.71 -16.49
N VAL A 150 23.96 -5.39 -16.64
CA VAL A 150 24.39 -4.42 -15.64
C VAL A 150 23.51 -3.16 -15.73
N LEU A 151 22.87 -2.79 -14.63
CA LEU A 151 22.19 -1.52 -14.42
C LEU A 151 22.70 -0.86 -13.13
N PRO A 152 22.65 0.48 -13.00
CA PRO A 152 22.83 1.14 -11.72
C PRO A 152 21.78 0.67 -10.69
N ARG A 153 22.16 0.61 -9.41
CA ARG A 153 21.26 0.29 -8.28
C ARG A 153 20.38 1.47 -7.90
N HIS A 154 19.56 1.90 -8.85
CA HIS A 154 18.64 3.02 -8.69
C HIS A 154 17.31 2.61 -9.33
N ASN A 155 16.22 2.74 -8.57
CA ASN A 155 14.89 2.34 -9.01
C ASN A 155 14.49 3.09 -10.29
N ARG A 156 13.88 2.38 -11.24
CA ARG A 156 13.57 2.93 -12.57
C ARG A 156 12.27 2.38 -13.09
N LEU A 157 11.66 3.11 -14.02
CA LEU A 157 10.59 2.57 -14.83
C LEU A 157 11.15 1.69 -15.95
N LEU A 158 10.65 0.47 -16.03
CA LEU A 158 10.71 -0.35 -17.23
C LEU A 158 9.56 0.06 -18.16
N THR A 159 9.90 0.37 -19.41
CA THR A 159 8.91 0.72 -20.44
C THR A 159 9.05 -0.18 -21.67
N VAL A 160 7.92 -0.52 -22.26
CA VAL A 160 7.83 -1.40 -23.43
C VAL A 160 6.88 -0.80 -24.44
N GLU A 161 7.32 -0.71 -25.69
CA GLU A 161 6.49 -0.40 -26.85
C GLU A 161 6.65 -1.52 -27.87
N ALA A 162 5.54 -2.20 -28.19
CA ALA A 162 5.50 -3.30 -29.15
C ALA A 162 4.38 -3.08 -30.15
N GLU A 163 4.65 -3.38 -31.42
CA GLU A 163 3.64 -3.29 -32.47
C GLU A 163 2.44 -4.20 -32.16
N GLY A 164 1.22 -3.71 -32.35
CA GLY A 164 -0.01 -4.44 -32.03
C GLY A 164 -0.39 -4.49 -30.54
N PHE A 165 0.50 -4.09 -29.63
CA PHE A 165 0.27 -4.09 -28.18
C PHE A 165 0.23 -2.68 -27.58
N ARG A 166 -0.44 -2.56 -26.44
CA ARG A 166 -0.42 -1.36 -25.61
C ARG A 166 0.94 -1.19 -24.94
N PRO A 167 1.42 0.05 -24.74
CA PRO A 167 2.62 0.27 -23.96
C PRO A 167 2.49 -0.35 -22.56
N ALA A 168 3.58 -0.84 -22.01
CA ALA A 168 3.63 -1.30 -20.61
C ALA A 168 4.64 -0.46 -19.83
N VAL A 169 4.28 -0.15 -18.59
CA VAL A 169 5.11 0.59 -17.65
C VAL A 169 5.11 -0.18 -16.33
N VAL A 170 6.29 -0.41 -15.76
CA VAL A 170 6.49 -1.16 -14.52
C VAL A 170 7.55 -0.45 -13.70
N ALA A 171 7.30 -0.21 -12.41
CA ALA A 171 8.32 0.26 -11.49
C ALA A 171 9.21 -0.92 -11.08
N VAL A 172 10.52 -0.77 -11.22
CA VAL A 172 11.50 -1.81 -10.92
C VAL A 172 12.37 -1.36 -9.77
N GLU A 173 12.32 -2.12 -8.68
CA GLU A 173 13.20 -1.94 -7.53
C GLU A 173 14.57 -2.55 -7.84
N LEU A 174 15.52 -1.67 -8.20
CA LEU A 174 16.92 -2.02 -8.46
C LEU A 174 17.82 -1.71 -7.26
N ARG A 175 17.30 -0.95 -6.30
CA ARG A 175 17.97 -0.64 -5.04
C ARG A 175 17.91 -1.82 -4.08
N ARG A 176 18.60 -2.91 -4.43
CA ARG A 176 18.67 -4.16 -3.65
C ARG A 176 19.98 -4.28 -2.89
N SER A 177 20.07 -5.23 -1.97
CA SER A 177 21.30 -5.50 -1.23
C SER A 177 22.48 -5.80 -2.16
N LEU A 178 23.71 -5.48 -1.75
CA LEU A 178 24.92 -5.81 -2.53
C LEU A 178 25.09 -7.33 -2.76
N THR A 179 24.50 -8.15 -1.89
CA THR A 179 24.50 -9.61 -2.04
C THR A 179 23.58 -10.09 -3.17
N GLU A 180 22.58 -9.29 -3.54
CA GLU A 180 21.67 -9.56 -4.65
C GLU A 180 22.28 -9.05 -5.94
N LYS A 181 22.69 -9.97 -6.81
CA LYS A 181 23.30 -9.64 -8.10
C LYS A 181 22.30 -9.45 -9.23
N ARG A 182 21.03 -9.83 -9.01
CA ARG A 182 20.01 -9.93 -10.05
C ARG A 182 18.60 -9.72 -9.52
N VAL A 183 17.79 -8.96 -10.27
CA VAL A 183 16.33 -8.89 -10.13
C VAL A 183 15.69 -9.68 -11.26
N THR A 184 14.74 -10.56 -10.91
CA THR A 184 13.94 -11.32 -11.89
C THR A 184 12.49 -10.85 -11.83
N LEU A 185 12.02 -10.21 -12.90
CA LEU A 185 10.63 -9.76 -12.98
C LEU A 185 9.71 -10.91 -13.37
N PRO A 186 8.49 -10.99 -12.78
CA PRO A 186 7.45 -11.86 -13.31
C PRO A 186 7.10 -11.44 -14.75
N PRO A 187 6.48 -12.34 -15.55
CA PRO A 187 6.14 -12.05 -16.93
C PRO A 187 5.32 -10.75 -17.08
N VAL A 188 5.86 -9.80 -17.84
CA VAL A 188 5.17 -8.54 -18.16
C VAL A 188 4.19 -8.82 -19.29
N ARG A 189 2.90 -8.86 -18.93
CA ARG A 189 1.81 -9.19 -19.85
C ARG A 189 1.39 -7.97 -20.67
N LEU A 190 1.60 -8.04 -21.98
CA LEU A 190 1.22 -7.05 -22.96
C LEU A 190 -0.20 -7.31 -23.49
N SER A 191 -1.03 -6.28 -23.44
CA SER A 191 -2.41 -6.34 -23.92
C SER A 191 -2.51 -5.87 -25.37
N PRO A 192 -3.30 -6.56 -26.22
CA PRO A 192 -3.56 -6.11 -27.58
C PRO A 192 -4.34 -4.79 -27.63
N LYS A 193 -4.28 -4.10 -28.77
CA LYS A 193 -5.04 -2.85 -29.03
C LYS A 193 -6.47 -3.10 -29.55
N ASP A 194 -7.20 -4.06 -28.98
CA ASP A 194 -8.55 -4.47 -29.43
C ASP A 194 -9.69 -4.08 -28.45
N GLY A 195 -9.38 -3.24 -27.45
CA GLY A 195 -10.33 -2.69 -26.47
C GLY A 195 -9.89 -1.30 -26.02
N VAL A 196 -10.31 -0.85 -24.83
CA VAL A 196 -9.85 0.40 -24.20
C VAL A 196 -9.14 0.09 -22.89
N ARG A 197 -8.01 0.75 -22.61
CA ARG A 197 -7.40 0.83 -21.29
C ARG A 197 -7.73 2.17 -20.65
N MET A 198 -8.52 2.13 -19.59
CA MET A 198 -8.82 3.27 -18.75
C MET A 198 -7.87 3.28 -17.55
N LEU A 199 -7.38 4.46 -17.17
CA LEU A 199 -6.61 4.69 -15.95
C LEU A 199 -7.39 5.64 -15.06
N PHE A 200 -7.69 5.21 -13.84
CA PHE A 200 -8.30 6.05 -12.81
C PHE A 200 -7.28 6.28 -11.72
N ALA A 201 -6.94 7.54 -11.42
CA ALA A 201 -6.12 7.88 -10.27
C ALA A 201 -6.96 8.58 -9.19
N GLY A 202 -6.45 8.53 -7.96
CA GLY A 202 -7.10 9.04 -6.77
C GLY A 202 -7.31 10.56 -6.71
N ASP A 203 -7.42 11.07 -5.49
CA ASP A 203 -7.80 12.45 -5.20
C ASP A 203 -6.69 13.44 -5.55
N VAL A 204 -7.06 14.51 -6.28
CA VAL A 204 -6.15 15.56 -6.76
C VAL A 204 -6.58 16.93 -6.24
N SER A 205 -5.67 17.57 -5.52
CA SER A 205 -5.70 18.95 -5.06
C SER A 205 -4.32 19.57 -5.28
N LEU A 206 -4.27 20.76 -5.86
CA LEU A 206 -3.01 21.45 -6.22
C LEU A 206 -2.92 22.83 -5.55
N GLY A 207 -3.63 22.99 -4.44
CA GLY A 207 -3.70 24.22 -3.65
C GLY A 207 -2.93 24.14 -2.33
N ARG A 208 -3.19 25.08 -1.43
CA ARG A 208 -2.65 25.07 -0.05
C ARG A 208 -1.14 24.82 0.03
N ARG A 209 -0.69 23.69 0.59
CA ARG A 209 0.75 23.44 0.82
C ARG A 209 1.56 23.22 -0.44
N PHE A 210 0.91 23.10 -1.59
CA PHE A 210 1.58 23.23 -2.87
C PHE A 210 2.00 24.68 -3.17
N LEU A 211 1.22 25.67 -2.70
CA LEU A 211 1.42 27.11 -2.93
C LEU A 211 2.16 27.81 -1.79
N ASP A 212 2.04 27.30 -0.57
CA ASP A 212 2.63 27.85 0.66
C ASP A 212 2.80 26.69 1.66
N PRO A 213 4.02 26.18 1.91
CA PRO A 213 4.24 25.00 2.76
C PRO A 213 3.67 25.13 4.18
N ASP A 214 3.53 26.35 4.70
CA ASP A 214 3.01 26.65 6.03
C ASP A 214 1.48 26.89 6.02
N ASP A 215 0.80 26.61 4.89
CA ASP A 215 -0.56 27.06 4.68
C ASP A 215 -1.60 26.43 5.63
N THR A 216 -2.46 27.31 6.14
CA THR A 216 -3.66 27.01 6.93
C THR A 216 -4.92 27.47 6.19
N THR A 217 -6.06 26.86 6.52
CA THR A 217 -7.34 27.10 5.84
C THR A 217 -8.41 27.51 6.86
N PRO A 218 -9.48 28.20 6.45
CA PRO A 218 -9.77 28.75 5.11
C PRO A 218 -8.98 30.01 4.77
N ARG A 219 -8.81 30.28 3.46
CA ARG A 219 -8.26 31.54 2.93
C ARG A 219 -9.34 32.35 2.24
N ASN A 220 -9.25 33.67 2.40
CA ASN A 220 -10.09 34.64 1.67
C ASN A 220 -9.27 35.50 0.68
N GLN A 221 -8.02 35.11 0.41
CA GLN A 221 -7.10 35.82 -0.47
C GLN A 221 -6.02 34.86 -0.98
N MET A 222 -5.41 35.22 -2.10
CA MET A 222 -4.29 34.48 -2.69
C MET A 222 -3.07 34.49 -1.73
N PRO A 223 -2.38 33.35 -1.50
CA PRO A 223 -1.08 33.38 -0.84
C PRO A 223 -0.06 34.22 -1.64
N PRO A 224 0.95 34.80 -0.97
CA PRO A 224 2.07 35.40 -1.68
C PRO A 224 2.83 34.32 -2.45
N ASP A 225 3.58 34.75 -3.47
CA ASP A 225 4.49 33.85 -4.18
C ASP A 225 5.63 33.43 -3.24
N ASP A 226 5.81 32.12 -3.02
CA ASP A 226 6.84 31.55 -2.17
C ASP A 226 7.85 30.74 -3.01
N PRO A 227 9.16 31.08 -3.00
CA PRO A 227 10.17 30.31 -3.71
C PRO A 227 10.40 28.88 -3.16
N ALA A 228 9.96 28.59 -1.93
CA ALA A 228 10.01 27.26 -1.33
C ALA A 228 8.77 26.40 -1.67
N ALA A 229 7.73 26.98 -2.27
CA ALA A 229 6.54 26.24 -2.67
C ALA A 229 6.79 25.38 -3.91
N LEU A 230 6.09 24.23 -3.98
CA LEU A 230 6.13 23.34 -5.15
C LEU A 230 5.53 24.02 -6.39
N ILE A 231 4.52 24.87 -6.19
CA ILE A 231 3.77 25.58 -7.22
C ILE A 231 3.80 27.07 -6.88
N ARG A 232 4.50 27.85 -7.70
CA ARG A 232 4.51 29.30 -7.58
C ARG A 232 3.18 29.89 -8.01
N VAL A 233 2.63 30.80 -7.20
CA VAL A 233 1.40 31.54 -7.52
C VAL A 233 1.57 32.37 -8.80
N SER A 234 2.76 32.96 -8.99
CA SER A 234 3.06 33.83 -10.13
C SER A 234 3.24 33.07 -11.47
N ASP A 235 3.62 31.80 -11.40
CA ASP A 235 3.93 30.93 -12.55
C ASP A 235 3.68 29.45 -12.17
N PRO A 236 2.41 29.01 -12.10
CA PRO A 236 2.05 27.73 -11.49
C PRO A 236 2.35 26.51 -12.36
N LEU A 237 2.37 26.65 -13.68
CA LEU A 237 2.42 25.50 -14.59
C LEU A 237 3.70 24.64 -14.46
N PRO A 238 4.92 25.21 -14.40
CA PRO A 238 6.14 24.41 -14.28
C PRO A 238 6.17 23.55 -13.01
N GLY A 239 5.83 24.14 -11.86
CA GLY A 239 5.74 23.45 -10.58
C GLY A 239 4.68 22.35 -10.60
N THR A 240 3.52 22.64 -11.17
CA THR A 240 2.44 21.65 -11.29
C THR A 240 2.85 20.47 -12.18
N LYS A 241 3.59 20.70 -13.29
CA LYS A 241 4.12 19.60 -14.11
C LYS A 241 5.13 18.76 -13.35
N ALA A 242 6.00 19.40 -12.56
CA ALA A 242 7.01 18.71 -11.76
C ALA A 242 6.38 17.73 -10.75
N VAL A 243 5.22 18.05 -10.18
CA VAL A 243 4.45 17.16 -9.30
C VAL A 243 4.18 15.80 -9.96
N PHE A 244 3.86 15.78 -11.26
CA PHE A 244 3.39 14.57 -11.95
C PHE A 244 4.44 13.88 -12.84
N THR A 245 5.69 14.36 -12.87
CA THR A 245 6.72 13.89 -13.82
C THR A 245 6.90 12.37 -13.80
N HIS A 246 7.00 11.75 -12.61
CA HIS A 246 7.34 10.34 -12.46
C HIS A 246 6.18 9.37 -12.77
N VAL A 247 4.94 9.82 -12.61
CA VAL A 247 3.74 9.04 -12.95
C VAL A 247 3.28 9.21 -14.39
N ARG A 248 3.78 10.22 -15.10
CA ARG A 248 3.38 10.54 -16.47
C ARG A 248 3.47 9.36 -17.45
N PRO A 249 4.48 8.47 -17.41
CA PRO A 249 4.53 7.32 -18.31
C PRO A 249 3.32 6.38 -18.17
N TYR A 250 2.79 6.18 -16.96
CA TYR A 250 1.58 5.38 -16.74
C TYR A 250 0.36 6.03 -17.40
N PHE A 251 0.20 7.34 -17.26
CA PHE A 251 -0.88 8.09 -17.90
C PHE A 251 -0.77 8.05 -19.42
N GLN A 252 0.43 8.12 -19.98
CA GLN A 252 0.65 8.04 -21.43
C GLN A 252 0.43 6.65 -22.01
N ALA A 253 0.49 5.59 -21.19
CA ALA A 253 0.26 4.22 -21.61
C ALA A 253 -1.24 3.82 -21.66
N ALA A 254 -2.14 4.67 -21.16
CA ALA A 254 -3.59 4.45 -21.17
C ALA A 254 -4.27 5.21 -22.32
N ASP A 255 -5.44 4.74 -22.77
CA ASP A 255 -6.21 5.42 -23.82
C ASP A 255 -7.12 6.52 -23.26
N PHE A 256 -7.55 6.36 -22.00
CA PHE A 256 -8.47 7.26 -21.33
C PHE A 256 -8.07 7.39 -19.87
N ARG A 257 -7.86 8.62 -19.39
CA ARG A 257 -7.32 8.89 -18.06
C ARG A 257 -8.25 9.80 -17.27
N ALA A 258 -8.54 9.40 -16.04
CA ALA A 258 -9.50 10.05 -15.16
C ALA A 258 -8.88 10.31 -13.78
N VAL A 259 -9.18 11.48 -13.21
CA VAL A 259 -8.81 11.83 -11.82
C VAL A 259 -9.99 12.49 -11.10
N ASN A 260 -9.99 12.44 -9.77
CA ASN A 260 -10.91 13.25 -8.97
C ASN A 260 -10.29 14.62 -8.66
N LEU A 261 -10.79 15.68 -9.29
CA LEU A 261 -10.33 17.04 -9.00
C LEU A 261 -11.10 17.57 -7.79
N GLU A 262 -10.54 17.37 -6.60
CA GLU A 262 -11.17 17.61 -5.30
C GLU A 262 -10.95 19.05 -4.80
N THR A 263 -11.05 20.00 -5.73
CA THR A 263 -10.93 21.42 -5.43
C THR A 263 -11.75 22.21 -6.45
N PRO A 264 -12.29 23.38 -6.09
CA PRO A 264 -12.63 24.38 -7.10
C PRO A 264 -11.35 24.92 -7.74
N VAL A 265 -11.49 25.42 -8.97
CA VAL A 265 -10.41 26.09 -9.71
C VAL A 265 -10.73 27.57 -9.78
N THR A 266 -10.00 28.41 -9.05
CA THR A 266 -10.25 29.86 -8.97
C THR A 266 -8.97 30.62 -8.65
N ASP A 267 -8.82 31.82 -9.21
CA ASP A 267 -7.82 32.82 -8.82
C ASP A 267 -8.43 33.96 -7.96
N HIS A 268 -9.68 33.78 -7.54
CA HIS A 268 -10.46 34.72 -6.74
C HIS A 268 -11.01 34.05 -5.45
N PRO A 269 -10.14 33.59 -4.53
CA PRO A 269 -10.56 32.89 -3.32
C PRO A 269 -11.16 33.84 -2.26
N ALA A 270 -11.99 34.81 -2.62
CA ALA A 270 -12.50 35.86 -1.72
C ALA A 270 -13.65 35.38 -0.81
N THR A 271 -14.32 34.30 -1.19
CA THR A 271 -15.54 33.81 -0.53
C THR A 271 -15.42 32.34 -0.12
N PRO A 272 -14.48 31.98 0.76
CA PRO A 272 -14.44 30.63 1.29
C PRO A 272 -15.75 30.32 2.02
N HIS A 273 -16.18 29.07 1.96
CA HIS A 273 -17.31 28.58 2.70
C HIS A 273 -17.06 28.78 4.21
N ASP A 274 -17.93 29.55 4.85
CA ASP A 274 -17.77 30.03 6.22
C ASP A 274 -17.89 28.95 7.30
N GLU A 275 -18.64 27.89 7.02
CA GLU A 275 -18.80 26.74 7.93
C GLU A 275 -17.79 25.59 7.71
N LYS A 276 -16.94 25.64 6.67
CA LYS A 276 -15.94 24.59 6.42
C LYS A 276 -14.66 24.85 7.18
N ALA A 277 -14.16 23.83 7.87
CA ALA A 277 -12.83 23.85 8.47
C ALA A 277 -11.70 23.88 7.42
N TYR A 278 -11.93 23.20 6.28
CA TYR A 278 -10.99 23.12 5.16
C TYR A 278 -11.68 23.57 3.87
N ALA A 279 -11.13 24.61 3.25
CA ALA A 279 -11.50 25.17 1.97
C ALA A 279 -10.25 25.18 1.06
N PHE A 280 -10.28 24.40 0.00
CA PHE A 280 -9.19 24.25 -0.95
C PHE A 280 -9.51 25.00 -2.24
N PHE A 281 -8.48 25.39 -2.99
CA PHE A 281 -8.62 25.83 -4.37
C PHE A 281 -7.36 25.51 -5.15
N THR A 282 -7.52 25.15 -6.41
CA THR A 282 -6.42 25.01 -7.38
C THR A 282 -6.35 26.27 -8.23
N LEU A 283 -5.14 26.72 -8.57
CA LEU A 283 -4.97 27.85 -9.48
C LEU A 283 -5.39 27.48 -10.91
N PRO A 284 -6.11 28.35 -11.63
CA PRO A 284 -6.41 28.13 -13.05
C PRO A 284 -5.17 27.85 -13.90
N GLY A 285 -4.04 28.48 -13.59
CA GLY A 285 -2.76 28.26 -14.28
C GLY A 285 -2.10 26.89 -14.01
N SER A 286 -2.50 26.17 -12.95
CA SER A 286 -2.06 24.79 -12.69
C SER A 286 -2.80 23.79 -13.58
N LEU A 287 -4.04 24.09 -13.94
CA LEU A 287 -4.94 23.14 -14.62
C LEU A 287 -4.40 22.58 -15.95
N PRO A 288 -3.66 23.33 -16.79
CA PRO A 288 -3.04 22.80 -18.02
C PRO A 288 -2.01 21.68 -17.79
N ALA A 289 -1.55 21.45 -16.56
CA ALA A 289 -0.70 20.31 -16.24
C ALA A 289 -1.47 18.98 -16.36
N LEU A 290 -2.79 18.97 -16.13
CA LEU A 290 -3.61 17.76 -16.24
C LEU A 290 -3.68 17.26 -17.69
N PRO A 291 -4.03 18.06 -18.72
CA PRO A 291 -3.89 17.63 -20.11
C PRO A 291 -2.46 17.26 -20.54
N TRP A 292 -1.43 17.93 -20.00
CA TRP A 292 -0.02 17.59 -20.28
C TRP A 292 0.39 16.21 -19.74
N LEU A 293 -0.11 15.88 -18.54
CA LEU A 293 -0.01 14.55 -17.94
C LEU A 293 -0.78 13.54 -18.80
N GLY A 294 -1.91 13.97 -19.36
CA GLY A 294 -2.80 13.16 -20.17
C GLY A 294 -4.16 12.96 -19.53
N VAL A 295 -4.63 13.78 -18.61
CA VAL A 295 -6.00 13.61 -18.09
C VAL A 295 -6.99 13.96 -19.20
N ASP A 296 -7.93 13.05 -19.50
CA ASP A 296 -9.04 13.29 -20.44
C ASP A 296 -10.32 13.69 -19.71
N TYR A 297 -10.47 13.25 -18.46
CA TYR A 297 -11.65 13.50 -17.64
C TYR A 297 -11.32 13.85 -16.20
N VAL A 298 -12.07 14.81 -15.64
CA VAL A 298 -12.07 15.10 -14.21
C VAL A 298 -13.45 14.90 -13.61
N SER A 299 -13.52 14.21 -12.47
CA SER A 299 -14.75 14.20 -11.67
C SER A 299 -14.79 15.42 -10.76
N LEU A 300 -15.91 16.15 -10.78
CA LEU A 300 -16.14 17.34 -9.94
C LEU A 300 -17.19 17.09 -8.85
N GLY A 301 -17.85 15.93 -8.85
CA GLY A 301 -18.86 15.55 -7.87
C GLY A 301 -18.24 15.13 -6.54
N ASN A 302 -17.60 16.07 -5.85
CA ASN A 302 -17.01 15.89 -4.54
C ASN A 302 -17.47 17.00 -3.57
N ASN A 303 -17.16 16.85 -2.28
CA ASN A 303 -17.55 17.79 -1.23
C ASN A 303 -16.81 19.13 -1.27
N HIS A 304 -15.76 19.25 -2.07
CA HIS A 304 -14.92 20.44 -2.15
C HIS A 304 -15.23 21.37 -3.33
N VAL A 305 -16.02 20.92 -4.30
CA VAL A 305 -16.40 21.74 -5.48
C VAL A 305 -17.12 23.05 -5.14
N TYR A 306 -17.67 23.17 -3.92
CA TYR A 306 -18.39 24.35 -3.43
C TYR A 306 -17.64 25.10 -2.31
N ASP A 307 -16.34 24.87 -2.15
CA ASP A 307 -15.51 25.50 -1.12
C ASP A 307 -15.44 27.03 -1.23
N TYR A 308 -15.61 27.56 -2.43
CA TYR A 308 -15.67 29.00 -2.69
C TYR A 308 -17.04 29.45 -3.22
N LEU A 309 -18.08 28.68 -2.85
CA LEU A 309 -19.49 28.95 -3.14
C LEU A 309 -19.76 29.11 -4.65
N ALA A 310 -20.82 29.86 -5.01
CA ALA A 310 -21.22 30.06 -6.40
C ALA A 310 -20.11 30.67 -7.28
N PRO A 311 -19.33 31.69 -6.85
CA PRO A 311 -18.23 32.23 -7.67
C PRO A 311 -17.16 31.18 -7.96
N GLY A 312 -16.71 30.43 -6.93
CA GLY A 312 -15.71 29.38 -7.12
C GLY A 312 -16.19 28.25 -8.01
N LEU A 313 -17.47 27.87 -7.92
CA LEU A 313 -18.06 26.88 -8.81
C LEU A 313 -18.12 27.37 -10.26
N GLU A 314 -18.51 28.63 -10.49
CA GLU A 314 -18.55 29.23 -11.83
C GLU A 314 -17.16 29.30 -12.48
N ASP A 315 -16.15 29.72 -11.72
CA ASP A 315 -14.75 29.70 -12.16
C ASP A 315 -14.31 28.28 -12.50
N THR A 316 -14.65 27.30 -11.65
CA THR A 316 -14.29 25.90 -11.86
C THR A 316 -14.84 25.36 -13.18
N LEU A 317 -16.14 25.53 -13.40
CA LEU A 317 -16.79 25.07 -14.64
C LEU A 317 -16.20 25.75 -15.87
N THR A 318 -15.89 27.04 -15.77
CA THR A 318 -15.28 27.82 -16.86
C THR A 318 -13.86 27.35 -17.18
N HIS A 319 -13.01 27.24 -16.17
CA HIS A 319 -11.60 26.87 -16.36
C HIS A 319 -11.43 25.41 -16.78
N VAL A 320 -12.21 24.48 -16.22
CA VAL A 320 -12.19 23.08 -16.64
C VAL A 320 -12.65 22.94 -18.08
N ALA A 321 -13.76 23.57 -18.47
CA ALA A 321 -14.22 23.55 -19.87
C ALA A 321 -13.17 24.11 -20.84
N ALA A 322 -12.43 25.15 -20.45
CA ALA A 322 -11.39 25.77 -21.28
C ALA A 322 -10.19 24.86 -21.57
N THR A 323 -9.98 23.80 -20.79
CA THR A 323 -8.89 22.82 -21.03
C THR A 323 -9.22 21.79 -22.11
N GLY A 324 -10.50 21.63 -22.45
CA GLY A 324 -10.98 20.57 -23.33
C GLY A 324 -11.12 19.19 -22.66
N MET A 325 -10.83 19.06 -21.36
CA MET A 325 -11.15 17.84 -20.61
C MET A 325 -12.66 17.67 -20.46
N ALA A 326 -13.13 16.43 -20.52
CA ALA A 326 -14.48 16.09 -20.12
C ALA A 326 -14.64 16.21 -18.60
N PHE A 327 -15.85 16.52 -18.13
CA PHE A 327 -16.14 16.55 -16.70
C PHE A 327 -17.61 16.27 -16.42
N SER A 328 -17.91 15.87 -15.18
CA SER A 328 -19.27 15.67 -14.71
C SER A 328 -19.35 15.82 -13.19
N GLY A 329 -20.56 15.88 -12.65
CA GLY A 329 -20.82 15.81 -11.21
C GLY A 329 -20.92 17.15 -10.51
N ALA A 330 -20.84 18.27 -11.23
CA ALA A 330 -21.06 19.60 -10.69
C ALA A 330 -21.80 20.50 -11.70
N GLY A 331 -22.60 21.43 -11.20
CA GLY A 331 -23.38 22.34 -12.03
C GLY A 331 -24.08 23.42 -11.23
N GLN A 332 -24.67 24.42 -11.90
CA GLN A 332 -25.35 25.55 -11.25
C GLN A 332 -26.71 25.17 -10.64
N ASN A 333 -27.17 23.95 -10.90
CA ASN A 333 -28.38 23.34 -10.33
C ASN A 333 -28.29 21.81 -10.46
N GLU A 334 -29.27 21.11 -9.89
CA GLU A 334 -29.32 19.65 -9.90
C GLU A 334 -29.33 19.02 -11.31
N ASP A 335 -29.97 19.66 -12.30
CA ASP A 335 -30.05 19.12 -13.66
C ASP A 335 -28.67 19.12 -14.32
N GLN A 336 -27.95 20.22 -14.20
CA GLN A 336 -26.58 20.35 -14.69
C GLN A 336 -25.61 19.45 -13.92
N ALA A 337 -25.73 19.37 -12.60
CA ALA A 337 -24.81 18.56 -11.78
C ALA A 337 -24.87 17.06 -12.14
N PHE A 338 -26.06 16.54 -12.45
CA PHE A 338 -26.25 15.17 -12.88
C PHE A 338 -25.98 14.93 -14.38
N MET A 339 -25.52 15.93 -15.16
CA MET A 339 -25.17 15.70 -16.56
C MET A 339 -23.93 14.79 -16.68
N PRO A 340 -24.03 13.65 -17.40
CA PRO A 340 -22.89 12.77 -17.61
C PRO A 340 -21.92 13.36 -18.65
N ALA A 341 -20.62 13.09 -18.47
CA ALA A 341 -19.67 13.15 -19.59
C ALA A 341 -19.84 11.91 -20.45
N ARG A 342 -19.81 12.03 -21.78
CA ARG A 342 -20.11 10.94 -22.70
C ARG A 342 -19.00 10.78 -23.71
N GLU A 343 -18.38 9.60 -23.71
CA GLU A 343 -17.18 9.33 -24.50
C GLU A 343 -17.37 8.13 -25.41
N SER A 344 -16.73 8.13 -26.57
CA SER A 344 -16.70 6.99 -27.49
C SER A 344 -15.30 6.41 -27.52
N LEU A 345 -15.09 5.25 -26.90
CA LEU A 345 -13.77 4.65 -26.70
C LEU A 345 -13.77 3.24 -27.31
N ALA A 346 -12.85 2.99 -28.24
CA ALA A 346 -12.68 1.70 -28.91
C ALA A 346 -14.00 1.09 -29.47
N GLY A 347 -14.91 1.94 -29.98
CA GLY A 347 -16.19 1.51 -30.55
C GLY A 347 -17.32 1.28 -29.54
N ALA A 348 -17.07 1.45 -28.24
CA ALA A 348 -18.08 1.46 -27.19
C ALA A 348 -18.38 2.89 -26.71
N ASN A 349 -19.63 3.14 -26.32
CA ASN A 349 -20.05 4.41 -25.76
C ASN A 349 -20.03 4.32 -24.24
N TYR A 350 -19.27 5.17 -23.57
CA TYR A 350 -19.22 5.29 -22.12
C TYR A 350 -19.95 6.56 -21.66
N SER A 351 -20.48 6.53 -20.45
CA SER A 351 -21.03 7.71 -19.78
C SER A 351 -20.50 7.79 -18.35
N LEU A 352 -19.77 8.85 -18.03
CA LEU A 352 -19.14 9.03 -16.72
C LEU A 352 -20.05 9.90 -15.88
N VAL A 353 -20.47 9.35 -14.73
CA VAL A 353 -21.45 9.97 -13.82
C VAL A 353 -20.78 10.17 -12.47
N SER A 354 -20.29 11.38 -12.23
CA SER A 354 -19.71 11.74 -10.93
C SER A 354 -20.76 12.23 -9.94
N MET A 355 -20.69 11.78 -8.69
CA MET A 355 -21.63 12.16 -7.62
C MET A 355 -20.95 12.15 -6.24
N CYS A 356 -21.49 12.92 -5.30
CA CYS A 356 -20.99 13.06 -3.93
C CYS A 356 -22.03 12.64 -2.89
N SER A 357 -21.64 11.82 -1.91
CA SER A 357 -22.51 11.52 -0.75
C SER A 357 -22.23 12.40 0.48
N ILE A 358 -21.16 13.19 0.45
CA ILE A 358 -20.73 14.07 1.53
C ILE A 358 -21.26 15.47 1.23
N THR A 359 -22.49 15.73 1.68
CA THR A 359 -23.28 16.83 1.11
C THR A 359 -23.22 18.13 1.89
N GLY A 360 -22.55 18.14 3.05
CA GLY A 360 -22.60 19.27 3.97
C GLY A 360 -24.00 19.50 4.54
N SER A 361 -24.84 18.47 4.72
CA SER A 361 -26.23 18.65 5.21
C SER A 361 -26.34 19.16 6.64
N ALA A 362 -25.21 19.28 7.35
CA ALA A 362 -25.14 19.94 8.65
C ALA A 362 -24.97 21.47 8.54
N HIS A 363 -24.74 21.99 7.33
CA HIS A 363 -24.50 23.39 7.03
C HIS A 363 -25.72 24.05 6.39
N ASP A 364 -25.83 25.37 6.56
CA ASP A 364 -26.87 26.17 5.93
C ASP A 364 -26.66 26.19 4.41
N GLN A 365 -25.40 26.30 3.97
CA GLN A 365 -25.00 26.14 2.58
C GLN A 365 -24.51 24.71 2.36
N GLN A 366 -25.28 23.92 1.62
CA GLN A 366 -24.88 22.55 1.29
C GLN A 366 -23.88 22.54 0.14
N TYR A 367 -23.05 21.49 0.06
CA TYR A 367 -22.05 21.36 -1.00
C TYR A 367 -22.64 20.81 -2.31
N VAL A 368 -23.83 20.22 -2.23
CA VAL A 368 -24.55 19.62 -3.35
C VAL A 368 -25.51 20.61 -4.00
N ALA A 369 -25.74 20.42 -5.29
CA ALA A 369 -26.68 21.22 -6.05
C ALA A 369 -28.12 20.94 -5.61
N GLY A 370 -28.92 22.00 -5.58
CA GLY A 370 -30.37 21.96 -5.40
C GLY A 370 -31.09 22.68 -6.54
N PRO A 371 -32.41 22.89 -6.42
CA PRO A 371 -33.19 23.57 -7.45
C PRO A 371 -32.74 25.01 -7.73
N ASN A 372 -32.24 25.72 -6.71
CA ASN A 372 -31.83 27.13 -6.77
C ASN A 372 -30.38 27.37 -6.31
N GLN A 373 -29.57 26.31 -6.20
CA GLN A 373 -28.18 26.39 -5.75
C GLN A 373 -27.32 25.43 -6.59
N GLY A 374 -26.13 25.87 -6.98
CA GLY A 374 -25.14 25.00 -7.59
C GLY A 374 -24.45 24.10 -6.56
N GLY A 375 -23.60 23.20 -7.07
CA GLY A 375 -22.79 22.29 -6.26
C GLY A 375 -22.61 20.95 -6.93
N ALA A 376 -22.22 19.95 -6.14
CA ALA A 376 -22.04 18.57 -6.58
C ALA A 376 -23.37 17.83 -6.81
N ALA A 377 -23.37 16.80 -7.66
CA ALA A 377 -24.52 15.88 -7.80
C ALA A 377 -24.71 15.05 -6.53
N ASP A 378 -25.89 15.10 -5.92
CA ASP A 378 -26.17 14.43 -4.63
C ASP A 378 -26.38 12.92 -4.81
N ALA A 379 -25.36 12.13 -4.47
CA ALA A 379 -25.42 10.67 -4.52
C ALA A 379 -26.44 10.04 -3.55
N ARG A 380 -26.97 10.80 -2.58
CA ARG A 380 -28.06 10.35 -1.70
C ARG A 380 -29.40 10.34 -2.41
N ASN A 381 -29.57 11.11 -3.49
CA ASN A 381 -30.72 11.03 -4.37
C ASN A 381 -30.60 9.79 -5.28
N LEU A 382 -30.69 8.61 -4.67
CA LEU A 382 -30.54 7.31 -5.35
C LEU A 382 -31.56 7.12 -6.47
N THR A 383 -32.77 7.67 -6.33
CA THR A 383 -33.78 7.62 -7.39
C THR A 383 -33.29 8.32 -8.65
N ARG A 384 -32.79 9.56 -8.52
CA ARG A 384 -32.28 10.32 -9.66
C ARG A 384 -31.04 9.67 -10.27
N ALA A 385 -30.09 9.24 -9.44
CA ALA A 385 -28.91 8.50 -9.89
C ALA A 385 -29.30 7.23 -10.66
N SER A 386 -30.25 6.46 -10.13
CA SER A 386 -30.66 5.18 -10.74
C SER A 386 -31.37 5.39 -12.07
N VAL A 387 -32.27 6.38 -12.15
CA VAL A 387 -32.97 6.73 -13.40
C VAL A 387 -31.97 7.18 -14.46
N LEU A 388 -30.97 7.98 -14.10
CA LEU A 388 -29.92 8.41 -15.03
C LEU A 388 -29.10 7.23 -15.55
N LEU A 389 -28.59 6.38 -14.67
CA LEU A 389 -27.78 5.22 -15.06
C LEU A 389 -28.56 4.25 -15.96
N ALA A 390 -29.83 3.98 -15.61
CA ALA A 390 -30.71 3.16 -16.42
C ALA A 390 -30.98 3.79 -17.79
N ALA A 391 -31.14 5.12 -17.86
CA ALA A 391 -31.35 5.84 -19.12
C ALA A 391 -30.11 5.82 -20.02
N GLU A 392 -28.91 6.04 -19.48
CA GLU A 392 -27.66 5.95 -20.26
C GLU A 392 -27.44 4.52 -20.77
N LYS A 393 -27.69 3.50 -19.93
CA LYS A 393 -27.65 2.09 -20.34
C LYS A 393 -28.66 1.77 -21.43
N ALA A 394 -29.90 2.27 -21.33
CA ALA A 394 -30.93 2.08 -22.35
C ALA A 394 -30.59 2.75 -23.69
N GLN A 395 -29.74 3.79 -23.67
CA GLN A 395 -29.17 4.42 -24.87
C GLN A 395 -27.95 3.66 -25.43
N GLY A 396 -27.65 2.47 -24.92
CA GLY A 396 -26.53 1.65 -25.37
C GLY A 396 -25.16 2.13 -24.88
N ARG A 397 -25.12 2.90 -23.79
CA ARG A 397 -23.87 3.31 -23.14
C ARG A 397 -23.50 2.36 -21.99
N VAL A 398 -22.24 2.43 -21.59
CA VAL A 398 -21.70 1.79 -20.40
C VAL A 398 -21.49 2.87 -19.33
N PRO A 399 -22.37 2.96 -18.32
CA PRO A 399 -22.23 3.96 -17.28
C PRO A 399 -21.08 3.62 -16.33
N VAL A 400 -20.15 4.56 -16.16
CA VAL A 400 -19.08 4.52 -15.15
C VAL A 400 -19.49 5.47 -14.03
N ALA A 401 -19.80 4.93 -12.86
CA ALA A 401 -20.15 5.73 -11.70
C ALA A 401 -18.86 6.14 -10.95
N VAL A 402 -18.62 7.44 -10.82
CA VAL A 402 -17.48 8.00 -10.07
C VAL A 402 -18.01 8.61 -8.77
N LEU A 403 -17.76 7.97 -7.64
CA LEU A 403 -18.47 8.25 -6.39
C LEU A 403 -17.53 8.79 -5.31
N HIS A 404 -17.76 10.02 -4.89
CA HIS A 404 -17.08 10.62 -3.75
C HIS A 404 -17.86 10.30 -2.46
N THR A 405 -17.43 9.30 -1.68
CA THR A 405 -18.22 8.70 -0.60
C THR A 405 -17.40 8.01 0.47
N GLY A 406 -17.98 7.78 1.65
CA GLY A 406 -17.36 6.97 2.70
C GLY A 406 -17.10 7.77 3.96
N VAL A 407 -16.25 7.21 4.81
CA VAL A 407 -15.76 7.85 6.03
C VAL A 407 -14.27 8.05 5.84
N GLU A 408 -13.78 9.27 6.04
CA GLU A 408 -12.36 9.59 5.94
C GLU A 408 -11.51 8.59 6.75
N TYR A 409 -10.43 8.11 6.13
CA TYR A 409 -9.42 7.24 6.71
C TYR A 409 -9.90 5.86 7.20
N SER A 410 -11.14 5.47 6.86
CA SER A 410 -11.58 4.11 7.12
C SER A 410 -10.99 3.15 6.10
N VAL A 411 -10.43 2.03 6.57
CA VAL A 411 -9.80 1.01 5.71
C VAL A 411 -10.82 0.16 4.96
N ARG A 412 -12.12 0.31 5.27
CA ARG A 412 -13.24 -0.39 4.64
C ARG A 412 -14.40 0.57 4.38
N PRO A 413 -15.21 0.33 3.34
CA PRO A 413 -16.45 1.07 3.20
C PRO A 413 -17.41 0.70 4.33
N SER A 414 -18.10 1.71 4.87
CA SER A 414 -19.22 1.48 5.79
C SER A 414 -20.33 0.67 5.09
N THR A 415 -21.18 -0.04 5.84
CA THR A 415 -22.30 -0.80 5.25
C THR A 415 -23.18 0.07 4.33
N PRO A 416 -23.58 1.31 4.70
CA PRO A 416 -24.32 2.19 3.78
C PRO A 416 -23.53 2.59 2.53
N THR A 417 -22.22 2.82 2.65
CA THR A 417 -21.35 3.14 1.50
C THR A 417 -21.26 1.99 0.53
N ALA A 418 -21.00 0.77 1.04
CA ALA A 418 -20.96 -0.43 0.23
C ALA A 418 -22.30 -0.73 -0.44
N GLN A 419 -23.42 -0.52 0.27
CA GLN A 419 -24.76 -0.68 -0.31
C GLN A 419 -25.01 0.34 -1.43
N ARG A 420 -24.65 1.61 -1.25
CA ARG A 420 -24.80 2.63 -2.29
C ARG A 420 -24.09 2.23 -3.57
N MET A 421 -22.86 1.72 -3.48
CA MET A 421 -22.11 1.27 -4.66
C MET A 421 -22.83 0.11 -5.38
N ARG A 422 -23.38 -0.86 -4.63
CA ARG A 422 -24.19 -1.94 -5.19
C ARG A 422 -25.47 -1.43 -5.86
N ASP A 423 -26.17 -0.48 -5.24
CA ASP A 423 -27.39 0.11 -5.81
C ASP A 423 -27.12 0.79 -7.17
N LEU A 424 -25.94 1.41 -7.34
CA LEU A 424 -25.54 2.00 -8.63
C LEU A 424 -25.27 0.93 -9.71
N VAL A 425 -24.69 -0.20 -9.32
CA VAL A 425 -24.53 -1.36 -10.21
C VAL A 425 -25.89 -1.93 -10.60
N ASP A 426 -26.80 -2.12 -9.63
CA ASP A 426 -28.17 -2.60 -9.86
C ASP A 426 -28.95 -1.66 -10.81
N ALA A 427 -28.68 -0.36 -10.74
CA ALA A 427 -29.25 0.65 -11.63
C ALA A 427 -28.64 0.66 -13.04
N GLY A 428 -27.53 -0.06 -13.27
CA GLY A 428 -26.95 -0.25 -14.58
C GLY A 428 -25.53 0.28 -14.76
N ALA A 429 -24.82 0.70 -13.69
CA ALA A 429 -23.39 0.99 -13.79
C ALA A 429 -22.60 -0.27 -14.24
N GLY A 430 -21.69 -0.09 -15.19
CA GLY A 430 -20.76 -1.11 -15.67
C GLY A 430 -19.37 -1.06 -15.02
N LEU A 431 -19.10 -0.01 -14.24
CA LEU A 431 -17.91 0.15 -13.40
C LEU A 431 -18.22 1.17 -12.31
N VAL A 432 -17.69 0.97 -11.09
CA VAL A 432 -17.76 1.95 -10.01
C VAL A 432 -16.35 2.30 -9.54
N ILE A 433 -16.03 3.59 -9.49
CA ILE A 433 -14.76 4.10 -8.99
C ILE A 433 -15.05 5.06 -7.85
N ALA A 434 -14.55 4.79 -6.66
CA ALA A 434 -14.82 5.62 -5.48
C ALA A 434 -13.57 6.35 -4.95
N HIS A 435 -13.85 7.44 -4.26
CA HIS A 435 -12.96 8.49 -3.75
C HIS A 435 -13.45 8.97 -2.38
N HIS A 436 -12.72 9.86 -1.69
CA HIS A 436 -13.05 10.52 -0.40
C HIS A 436 -12.34 9.97 0.85
N PRO A 437 -12.21 8.65 1.09
CA PRO A 437 -11.54 8.17 2.30
C PRO A 437 -10.08 8.62 2.44
N HIS A 438 -9.47 9.19 1.38
CA HIS A 438 -8.06 9.58 1.27
C HIS A 438 -7.04 8.46 1.46
N ILE A 439 -7.53 7.23 1.69
CA ILE A 439 -6.72 6.01 1.76
C ILE A 439 -7.31 4.96 0.82
N PRO A 440 -6.48 4.13 0.18
CA PRO A 440 -6.95 3.03 -0.64
C PRO A 440 -7.81 2.03 0.15
N GLN A 441 -8.91 1.60 -0.47
CA GLN A 441 -9.73 0.49 0.00
C GLN A 441 -9.70 -0.66 -1.01
N GLY A 442 -10.16 -1.84 -0.59
CA GLY A 442 -10.21 -3.03 -1.44
C GLY A 442 -11.08 -2.86 -2.69
N PHE A 443 -10.97 -3.84 -3.59
CA PHE A 443 -11.88 -3.98 -4.71
C PHE A 443 -13.04 -4.90 -4.36
N ALA A 444 -14.20 -4.67 -4.97
CA ALA A 444 -15.35 -5.55 -4.84
C ALA A 444 -16.00 -5.84 -6.19
N ARG A 445 -16.79 -6.91 -6.22
CA ARG A 445 -17.65 -7.25 -7.35
C ARG A 445 -19.09 -7.38 -6.87
N HIS A 446 -20.01 -6.90 -7.70
CA HIS A 446 -21.45 -7.08 -7.53
C HIS A 446 -22.05 -7.31 -8.92
N GLU A 447 -22.80 -8.39 -9.11
CA GLU A 447 -23.35 -8.79 -10.42
C GLU A 447 -22.31 -8.75 -11.58
N GLY A 448 -21.08 -9.22 -11.31
CA GLY A 448 -19.97 -9.22 -12.27
C GLY A 448 -19.27 -7.88 -12.49
N VAL A 449 -19.83 -6.76 -11.97
CA VAL A 449 -19.29 -5.41 -12.15
C VAL A 449 -18.22 -5.12 -11.11
N LEU A 450 -17.05 -4.66 -11.58
CA LEU A 450 -15.94 -4.27 -10.73
C LEU A 450 -16.21 -2.92 -10.04
N MET A 451 -15.84 -2.83 -8.78
CA MET A 451 -15.92 -1.63 -7.96
C MET A 451 -14.57 -1.38 -7.27
N ALA A 452 -13.91 -0.27 -7.56
CA ALA A 452 -12.81 0.24 -6.75
C ALA A 452 -13.40 1.04 -5.58
N GLN A 453 -13.29 0.54 -4.34
CA GLN A 453 -14.03 1.11 -3.20
C GLN A 453 -13.41 2.41 -2.66
N SER A 454 -12.12 2.61 -2.87
CA SER A 454 -11.44 3.90 -2.79
C SER A 454 -10.05 3.81 -3.43
N LEU A 455 -9.67 4.81 -4.22
CA LEU A 455 -8.31 4.91 -4.76
C LEU A 455 -7.34 5.66 -3.83
N GLY A 456 -7.83 6.28 -2.77
CA GLY A 456 -7.03 7.16 -1.90
C GLY A 456 -6.56 8.44 -2.59
N ASN A 457 -5.58 9.11 -2.00
CA ASN A 457 -4.96 10.30 -2.58
C ASN A 457 -4.10 9.96 -3.80
N PHE A 458 -3.90 10.93 -4.69
CA PHE A 458 -2.91 10.85 -5.77
C PHE A 458 -1.96 12.05 -5.74
N ALA A 459 -2.48 13.27 -5.72
CA ALA A 459 -1.71 14.48 -5.44
C ALA A 459 -2.52 15.33 -4.46
N PHE A 460 -2.18 15.26 -3.17
CA PHE A 460 -2.95 15.91 -2.11
C PHE A 460 -2.04 16.29 -0.95
N ASP A 461 -2.32 17.42 -0.30
CA ASP A 461 -1.46 18.03 0.72
C ASP A 461 -1.61 17.46 2.14
N GLN A 462 -2.18 16.25 2.29
CA GLN A 462 -2.42 15.65 3.60
C GLN A 462 -1.14 15.05 4.19
N ASP A 463 -0.93 15.34 5.48
CA ASP A 463 0.29 15.00 6.20
C ASP A 463 0.03 13.87 7.23
N ARG A 464 -0.72 12.85 6.81
CA ARG A 464 -1.09 11.68 7.60
C ARG A 464 -0.43 10.45 6.99
N MET A 465 0.19 9.59 7.79
CA MET A 465 0.96 8.44 7.27
C MET A 465 0.11 7.53 6.38
N GLU A 466 -1.12 7.25 6.80
CA GLU A 466 -2.05 6.39 6.08
C GLU A 466 -2.49 6.97 4.73
N THR A 467 -2.36 8.29 4.52
CA THR A 467 -2.76 8.98 3.28
C THR A 467 -1.61 9.12 2.27
N MET A 468 -0.44 8.58 2.58
CA MET A 468 0.76 8.70 1.73
C MET A 468 0.89 7.58 0.72
N VAL A 469 0.01 6.58 0.74
CA VAL A 469 -0.05 5.56 -0.30
C VAL A 469 -1.40 5.67 -0.99
N GLY A 470 -1.37 5.78 -2.31
CA GLY A 470 -2.52 5.85 -3.20
C GLY A 470 -2.55 4.71 -4.21
N LEU A 471 -3.58 4.70 -5.04
CA LEU A 471 -3.74 3.75 -6.15
C LEU A 471 -4.01 4.47 -7.47
N MET A 472 -3.41 3.95 -8.53
CA MET A 472 -3.98 4.03 -9.88
C MET A 472 -4.64 2.69 -10.23
N ALA A 473 -5.88 2.72 -10.72
CA ALA A 473 -6.57 1.56 -11.23
C ALA A 473 -6.52 1.55 -12.77
N GLU A 474 -5.82 0.57 -13.34
CA GLU A 474 -5.88 0.28 -14.77
C GLU A 474 -7.02 -0.71 -15.04
N VAL A 475 -7.94 -0.36 -15.93
CA VAL A 475 -9.08 -1.21 -16.31
C VAL A 475 -9.07 -1.36 -17.83
N GLU A 476 -8.89 -2.60 -18.30
CA GLU A 476 -8.98 -2.93 -19.71
C GLU A 476 -10.36 -3.53 -20.00
N ALA A 477 -11.09 -2.90 -20.91
CA ALA A 477 -12.47 -3.26 -21.20
C ALA A 477 -12.77 -3.33 -22.70
N ARG A 478 -13.75 -4.16 -23.05
CA ARG A 478 -14.42 -4.21 -24.36
C ARG A 478 -15.92 -4.05 -24.14
N GLY A 479 -16.41 -2.84 -24.31
CA GLY A 479 -17.79 -2.49 -23.93
C GLY A 479 -17.99 -2.63 -22.42
N THR A 480 -18.97 -3.42 -22.00
CA THR A 480 -19.29 -3.69 -20.58
C THR A 480 -18.40 -4.74 -19.94
N ARG A 481 -17.60 -5.48 -20.73
CA ARG A 481 -16.75 -6.54 -20.20
C ARG A 481 -15.40 -5.97 -19.78
N VAL A 482 -15.07 -6.09 -18.50
CA VAL A 482 -13.70 -5.89 -18.00
C VAL A 482 -12.93 -7.18 -18.24
N ASP A 483 -11.94 -7.12 -19.14
CA ASP A 483 -11.08 -8.27 -19.45
C ASP A 483 -9.95 -8.40 -18.44
N ARG A 484 -9.48 -7.27 -17.89
CA ARG A 484 -8.34 -7.19 -17.00
C ARG A 484 -8.41 -5.94 -16.14
N ALA A 485 -7.96 -6.03 -14.90
CA ALA A 485 -7.74 -4.85 -14.07
C ALA A 485 -6.46 -4.98 -13.22
N ARG A 486 -5.82 -3.86 -12.94
CA ARG A 486 -4.63 -3.77 -12.09
C ARG A 486 -4.76 -2.66 -11.08
N ALA A 487 -4.21 -2.89 -9.90
CA ALA A 487 -3.97 -1.90 -8.87
C ALA A 487 -2.49 -1.51 -8.89
N VAL A 488 -2.16 -0.27 -9.24
CA VAL A 488 -0.78 0.22 -9.25
C VAL A 488 -0.58 1.14 -8.05
N PRO A 489 0.21 0.74 -7.04
CA PRO A 489 0.48 1.57 -5.88
C PRO A 489 1.32 2.79 -6.24
N VAL A 490 1.07 3.87 -5.53
CA VAL A 490 1.79 5.14 -5.66
C VAL A 490 2.10 5.65 -4.26
N TYR A 491 3.36 6.01 -4.00
CA TYR A 491 3.74 6.73 -2.80
C TYR A 491 3.64 8.23 -3.04
N ILE A 492 3.12 8.98 -2.07
CA ILE A 492 2.97 10.42 -2.13
C ILE A 492 4.07 11.02 -1.28
N GLU A 493 5.17 11.33 -1.93
CA GLU A 493 6.35 11.92 -1.33
C GLU A 493 6.27 13.44 -1.45
N ASP A 494 6.20 14.16 -0.33
CA ASP A 494 6.01 15.62 -0.33
C ASP A 494 4.91 16.08 -1.30
N TYR A 495 3.76 15.40 -1.26
CA TYR A 495 2.59 15.65 -2.10
C TYR A 495 2.76 15.31 -3.60
N ARG A 496 3.91 14.72 -3.98
CA ARG A 496 4.24 14.29 -5.34
C ARG A 496 4.02 12.78 -5.47
N PRO A 497 3.17 12.31 -6.39
CA PRO A 497 3.02 10.88 -6.63
C PRO A 497 4.29 10.27 -7.26
N ARG A 498 4.77 9.19 -6.66
CA ARG A 498 5.91 8.36 -7.06
C ARG A 498 5.45 6.92 -7.29
N PRO A 499 5.74 6.32 -8.46
CA PRO A 499 5.61 4.88 -8.62
C PRO A 499 6.51 4.17 -7.60
N VAL A 500 6.02 3.09 -6.99
CA VAL A 500 6.80 2.29 -6.03
C VAL A 500 6.84 0.83 -6.42
N GLY A 501 7.94 0.17 -6.07
CA GLY A 501 8.09 -1.28 -6.15
C GLY A 501 8.50 -1.87 -4.80
N GLY A 502 8.88 -3.14 -4.80
CA GLY A 502 9.57 -3.75 -3.67
C GLY A 502 8.70 -4.04 -2.45
N ASP A 503 9.35 -4.13 -1.29
CA ASP A 503 8.71 -4.49 -0.02
C ASP A 503 7.56 -3.54 0.37
N LEU A 504 7.69 -2.22 0.10
CA LEU A 504 6.63 -1.24 0.33
C LEU A 504 5.39 -1.53 -0.54
N ALA A 505 5.58 -1.66 -1.85
CA ALA A 505 4.50 -1.98 -2.78
C ALA A 505 3.88 -3.34 -2.44
N GLU A 506 4.69 -4.34 -2.14
CA GLU A 506 4.26 -5.68 -1.87
C GLU A 506 3.47 -5.81 -0.56
N SER A 507 3.95 -5.18 0.52
CA SER A 507 3.23 -5.12 1.80
C SER A 507 1.86 -4.47 1.63
N PHE A 508 1.82 -3.34 0.91
CA PHE A 508 0.58 -2.65 0.61
C PHE A 508 -0.37 -3.50 -0.25
N LEU A 509 0.13 -4.13 -1.33
CA LEU A 509 -0.68 -4.96 -2.24
C LEU A 509 -1.18 -6.25 -1.57
N ARG A 510 -0.40 -6.86 -0.67
CA ARG A 510 -0.87 -8.00 0.15
C ARG A 510 -1.98 -7.56 1.10
N ASN A 511 -1.90 -6.38 1.70
CA ASN A 511 -3.02 -5.84 2.49
C ASN A 511 -4.25 -5.55 1.61
N LEU A 512 -4.04 -4.96 0.43
CA LEU A 512 -5.12 -4.70 -0.51
C LEU A 512 -5.79 -5.99 -1.01
N ALA A 513 -5.04 -7.07 -1.18
CA ALA A 513 -5.56 -8.39 -1.52
C ALA A 513 -6.49 -8.94 -0.43
N GLU A 514 -6.10 -8.81 0.84
CA GLU A 514 -6.95 -9.16 1.97
C GLU A 514 -8.27 -8.39 1.93
N LEU A 515 -8.22 -7.06 1.80
CA LEU A 515 -9.42 -6.21 1.74
C LEU A 515 -10.30 -6.54 0.52
N SER A 516 -9.67 -6.83 -0.62
CA SER A 516 -10.38 -7.15 -1.87
C SER A 516 -11.09 -8.50 -1.79
N ARG A 517 -10.54 -9.45 -1.03
CA ARG A 517 -11.17 -10.76 -0.84
C ARG A 517 -12.52 -10.66 -0.14
N GLU A 518 -12.67 -9.73 0.80
CA GLU A 518 -13.94 -9.44 1.47
C GLU A 518 -15.03 -8.97 0.47
N GLY A 519 -14.60 -8.27 -0.60
CA GLY A 519 -15.44 -7.84 -1.72
C GLY A 519 -15.63 -8.87 -2.83
N GLY A 520 -15.14 -10.10 -2.65
CA GLY A 520 -15.24 -11.16 -3.67
C GLY A 520 -14.24 -11.03 -4.82
N VAL A 521 -13.18 -10.21 -4.68
CA VAL A 521 -12.13 -10.04 -5.69
C VAL A 521 -10.85 -10.74 -5.24
N GLU A 522 -10.32 -11.61 -6.10
CA GLU A 522 -8.99 -12.19 -5.91
C GLU A 522 -7.94 -11.29 -6.58
N LEU A 523 -7.15 -10.61 -5.75
CA LEU A 523 -6.03 -9.80 -6.18
C LEU A 523 -4.74 -10.56 -5.89
N VAL A 524 -3.90 -10.71 -6.92
CA VAL A 524 -2.59 -11.36 -6.84
C VAL A 524 -1.51 -10.27 -6.80
N PRO A 525 -0.80 -10.09 -5.67
CA PRO A 525 0.30 -9.14 -5.58
C PRO A 525 1.42 -9.51 -6.57
N GLN A 526 2.01 -8.48 -7.17
CA GLN A 526 3.23 -8.53 -7.98
C GLN A 526 4.18 -7.45 -7.42
N PRO A 527 5.46 -7.43 -7.81
CA PRO A 527 6.47 -6.52 -7.24
C PRO A 527 6.09 -5.03 -7.23
N SER A 528 5.28 -4.58 -8.20
CA SER A 528 4.87 -3.17 -8.31
C SER A 528 3.44 -2.96 -8.77
N TRP A 529 2.60 -4.01 -8.79
CA TRP A 529 1.17 -3.91 -9.10
C TRP A 529 0.40 -5.12 -8.55
N GLY A 530 -0.90 -4.97 -8.31
CA GLY A 530 -1.80 -6.07 -8.02
C GLY A 530 -2.58 -6.46 -9.26
N GLU A 531 -2.56 -7.72 -9.66
CA GLU A 531 -3.39 -8.23 -10.77
C GLU A 531 -4.73 -8.70 -10.22
N LEU A 532 -5.84 -8.13 -10.69
CA LEU A 532 -7.18 -8.56 -10.30
C LEU A 532 -7.64 -9.67 -11.24
N LEU A 533 -7.92 -10.85 -10.68
CA LEU A 533 -8.36 -11.97 -11.48
C LEU A 533 -9.84 -11.82 -11.90
N PRO A 534 -10.19 -12.31 -13.11
CA PRO A 534 -11.58 -12.57 -13.48
C PRO A 534 -12.25 -13.58 -12.53
N GLU A 535 -13.58 -13.56 -12.41
CA GLU A 535 -14.33 -14.44 -11.50
C GLU A 535 -14.15 -15.93 -11.76
N ASP A 536 -13.87 -16.31 -13.00
CA ASP A 536 -13.68 -17.69 -13.45
C ASP A 536 -12.23 -18.16 -13.36
N ARG A 537 -11.33 -17.34 -12.78
CA ARG A 537 -9.91 -17.67 -12.61
C ARG A 537 -9.46 -17.51 -11.17
N HIS A 538 -8.56 -18.39 -10.77
CA HIS A 538 -7.94 -18.41 -9.45
C HIS A 538 -6.44 -18.40 -9.56
N ALA A 539 -5.77 -17.87 -8.55
CA ALA A 539 -4.32 -17.86 -8.50
C ALA A 539 -3.78 -19.29 -8.44
N ALA A 540 -2.68 -19.54 -9.16
CA ALA A 540 -1.86 -20.70 -8.87
C ALA A 540 -1.16 -20.49 -7.52
N VAL A 541 -1.04 -21.55 -6.72
CA VAL A 541 -0.40 -21.47 -5.39
C VAL A 541 0.80 -22.40 -5.30
N SER A 542 1.83 -21.96 -4.59
CA SER A 542 2.91 -22.82 -4.11
C SER A 542 3.22 -22.52 -2.65
N GLU A 543 3.67 -23.55 -1.93
CA GLU A 543 3.94 -23.44 -0.50
C GLU A 543 5.34 -23.96 -0.17
N ARG A 544 5.95 -23.35 0.86
CA ARG A 544 7.15 -23.87 1.50
C ARG A 544 7.04 -23.74 3.01
N THR A 545 7.68 -24.63 3.73
CA THR A 545 7.65 -24.65 5.19
C THR A 545 9.05 -24.45 5.77
N VAL A 546 9.14 -23.62 6.81
CA VAL A 546 10.36 -23.33 7.57
C VAL A 546 10.07 -23.52 9.06
N ASP A 547 11.01 -24.14 9.77
CA ASP A 547 10.95 -24.27 11.23
C ASP A 547 11.76 -23.14 11.87
N VAL A 548 11.09 -22.31 12.69
CA VAL A 548 11.69 -21.15 13.36
C VAL A 548 11.84 -21.45 14.85
N PRO A 549 13.06 -21.43 15.41
CA PRO A 549 13.24 -21.57 16.86
C PRO A 549 12.68 -20.34 17.57
N VAL A 550 11.91 -20.55 18.64
CA VAL A 550 11.31 -19.47 19.44
C VAL A 550 11.66 -19.68 20.90
N THR A 551 12.32 -18.70 21.50
CA THR A 551 12.58 -18.67 22.94
C THR A 551 11.58 -17.72 23.59
N VAL A 552 10.74 -18.26 24.46
CA VAL A 552 9.77 -17.50 25.26
C VAL A 552 10.41 -17.20 26.61
N ASP A 553 10.42 -15.92 26.98
CA ASP A 553 11.07 -15.46 28.20
C ASP A 553 10.21 -15.71 29.46
N ALA A 554 10.70 -15.27 30.62
CA ALA A 554 9.98 -15.40 31.89
C ALA A 554 8.66 -14.60 31.94
N ASN A 555 8.47 -13.63 31.04
CA ASN A 555 7.22 -12.88 30.91
C ASN A 555 6.17 -13.64 30.07
N GLY A 556 6.55 -14.80 29.52
CA GLY A 556 5.65 -15.70 28.81
C GLY A 556 5.28 -15.21 27.42
N ARG A 557 6.10 -14.35 26.80
CA ARG A 557 5.88 -13.84 25.45
C ARG A 557 7.14 -13.89 24.59
N ALA A 558 6.95 -14.08 23.29
CA ALA A 558 7.98 -13.86 22.27
C ALA A 558 7.34 -13.22 21.04
N THR A 559 8.09 -12.33 20.39
CA THR A 559 7.73 -11.74 19.10
C THR A 559 8.66 -12.31 18.05
N VAL A 560 8.08 -12.92 17.00
CA VAL A 560 8.81 -13.49 15.87
C VAL A 560 8.61 -12.60 14.66
N ASP A 561 9.70 -12.05 14.14
CA ASP A 561 9.75 -11.33 12.86
C ASP A 561 9.99 -12.33 11.73
N LEU A 562 9.02 -12.47 10.82
CA LEU A 562 9.06 -13.41 9.71
C LEU A 562 9.52 -12.77 8.41
N ARG A 563 9.69 -11.45 8.35
CA ARG A 563 10.13 -10.75 7.13
C ARG A 563 11.45 -11.29 6.58
N PRO A 564 12.50 -11.56 7.38
CA PRO A 564 13.77 -12.09 6.87
C PRO A 564 13.66 -13.51 6.29
N LEU A 565 12.59 -14.23 6.61
CA LEU A 565 12.41 -15.62 6.19
C LEU A 565 11.55 -15.74 4.94
N ARG A 566 10.81 -14.70 4.56
CA ARG A 566 9.78 -14.64 3.51
C ARG A 566 10.43 -14.33 2.15
N HIS A 567 9.99 -14.98 1.08
CA HIS A 567 10.34 -14.56 -0.27
C HIS A 567 9.32 -13.55 -0.81
N GLU A 568 9.73 -12.74 -1.79
CA GLU A 568 8.82 -11.84 -2.50
C GLU A 568 7.60 -12.62 -3.06
N GLY A 569 6.41 -12.07 -2.87
CA GLY A 569 5.12 -12.66 -3.25
C GLY A 569 4.49 -13.57 -2.17
N GLU A 570 5.21 -13.91 -1.10
CA GLU A 570 4.71 -14.85 -0.09
C GLU A 570 3.97 -14.18 1.09
N SER A 571 2.98 -14.91 1.61
CA SER A 571 2.28 -14.63 2.86
C SER A 571 2.28 -15.85 3.79
N VAL A 572 2.07 -15.65 5.08
CA VAL A 572 2.02 -16.74 6.07
C VAL A 572 0.69 -17.50 5.95
N ALA A 573 0.69 -18.65 5.29
CA ALA A 573 -0.51 -19.48 5.19
C ALA A 573 -0.82 -20.23 6.49
N VAL A 574 0.21 -20.77 7.16
CA VAL A 574 0.06 -21.48 8.43
C VAL A 574 1.23 -21.15 9.33
N ALA A 575 0.97 -20.84 10.61
CA ALA A 575 2.02 -20.80 11.62
C ALA A 575 1.58 -21.66 12.80
N LYS A 576 2.32 -22.74 13.08
CA LYS A 576 1.98 -23.72 14.11
C LYS A 576 3.10 -23.87 15.12
N LEU A 577 2.80 -23.66 16.39
CA LEU A 577 3.74 -23.93 17.47
C LEU A 577 3.83 -25.44 17.73
N THR A 578 5.04 -25.95 17.87
CA THR A 578 5.35 -27.35 18.15
C THR A 578 6.35 -27.43 19.32
N GLY A 579 6.21 -28.45 20.17
CA GLY A 579 7.00 -28.61 21.40
C GLY A 579 6.37 -29.58 22.40
N ALA A 580 7.04 -29.82 23.53
CA ALA A 580 6.65 -30.83 24.53
C ALA A 580 5.36 -30.50 25.30
N ASP A 581 5.05 -29.22 25.51
CA ASP A 581 3.77 -28.77 26.06
C ASP A 581 3.29 -27.51 25.32
N VAL A 582 2.36 -27.71 24.38
CA VAL A 582 1.69 -26.62 23.64
C VAL A 582 0.27 -26.39 24.15
N THR A 583 -0.05 -26.86 25.36
CA THR A 583 -1.38 -26.71 25.94
C THR A 583 -1.58 -25.29 26.45
N GLY A 584 -2.66 -24.62 26.03
CA GLY A 584 -2.98 -23.26 26.49
C GLY A 584 -2.13 -22.15 25.85
N VAL A 585 -1.28 -22.47 24.87
CA VAL A 585 -0.51 -21.46 24.13
C VAL A 585 -1.41 -20.64 23.22
N LYS A 586 -1.04 -19.37 23.01
CA LYS A 586 -1.75 -18.45 22.12
C LYS A 586 -0.81 -17.91 21.07
N LEU A 587 -1.28 -17.92 19.83
CA LEU A 587 -0.62 -17.24 18.73
C LEU A 587 -1.49 -16.06 18.28
N LYS A 588 -0.85 -14.90 18.07
CA LYS A 588 -1.45 -13.75 17.39
C LYS A 588 -0.63 -13.40 16.16
N ALA A 589 -1.31 -13.14 15.05
CA ALA A 589 -0.69 -12.55 13.89
C ALA A 589 -0.59 -11.03 14.08
N GLY A 590 0.47 -10.42 13.56
CA GLY A 590 0.71 -8.98 13.63
C GLY A 590 1.21 -8.44 12.30
N ARG A 591 0.93 -7.16 12.07
CA ARG A 591 1.32 -6.41 10.86
C ARG A 591 2.11 -5.18 11.26
N ASP A 592 3.16 -4.88 10.50
CA ASP A 592 3.79 -3.56 10.60
C ASP A 592 2.89 -2.48 9.98
N VAL A 593 2.65 -1.42 10.75
CA VAL A 593 1.83 -0.27 10.34
C VAL A 593 2.65 1.02 10.22
N LEU A 594 3.98 0.97 10.39
CA LEU A 594 4.87 2.13 10.25
C LEU A 594 5.26 2.40 8.79
N LEU A 595 5.35 1.37 7.93
CA LEU A 595 5.62 1.43 6.48
C LEU A 595 7.01 1.96 6.04
N HIS A 596 7.71 2.76 6.84
CA HIS A 596 9.00 3.39 6.48
C HIS A 596 10.10 3.15 7.54
N GLY A 597 10.01 2.07 8.30
CA GLY A 597 11.00 1.78 9.35
C GLY A 597 12.12 0.83 8.92
N ASP A 598 12.09 0.34 7.69
CA ASP A 598 13.22 -0.31 7.00
C ASP A 598 14.21 0.71 6.42
N PHE A 599 13.84 1.99 6.33
CA PHE A 599 14.70 3.08 5.85
C PHE A 599 15.15 2.90 4.40
N GLU A 600 14.39 2.12 3.63
CA GLU A 600 14.61 1.93 2.21
C GLU A 600 13.99 3.07 1.40
N ASP A 601 14.53 3.21 0.19
CA ASP A 601 14.10 4.16 -0.82
C ASP A 601 13.49 3.32 -1.96
N HIS A 602 12.16 3.31 -1.99
CA HIS A 602 11.32 2.40 -2.79
C HIS A 602 10.68 3.07 -4.00
N ASP A 603 10.67 4.40 -4.02
CA ASP A 603 10.12 5.20 -5.08
C ASP A 603 11.01 5.22 -6.32
N VAL A 604 10.37 5.60 -7.43
CA VAL A 604 11.04 5.85 -8.69
C VAL A 604 11.07 7.35 -8.94
N ASP A 605 12.24 7.94 -8.69
CA ASP A 605 12.57 9.30 -9.08
C ASP A 605 14.07 9.50 -9.37
N ASP A 606 14.52 10.75 -9.24
CA ASP A 606 15.90 11.19 -9.49
C ASP A 606 16.72 11.28 -8.19
N GLU A 607 16.05 11.17 -7.04
CA GLU A 607 16.63 11.28 -5.71
C GLU A 607 17.06 9.87 -5.24
N ALA A 608 17.99 9.78 -4.29
CA ALA A 608 18.52 8.50 -3.85
C ALA A 608 19.09 8.55 -2.45
N ASN A 609 18.98 7.44 -1.73
CA ASN A 609 19.44 7.27 -0.34
C ASN A 609 18.66 8.14 0.64
N GLU A 610 17.36 8.24 0.40
CA GLU A 610 16.43 8.89 1.29
C GLU A 610 15.96 7.93 2.37
N ALA A 611 15.59 8.49 3.52
CA ALA A 611 14.80 7.78 4.52
C ALA A 611 13.48 8.53 4.63
N PRO A 612 12.50 8.21 3.76
CA PRO A 612 11.26 8.95 3.69
C PRO A 612 10.64 9.08 5.07
N ARG A 613 10.18 10.30 5.40
CA ARG A 613 9.51 10.64 6.67
C ARG A 613 10.39 10.61 7.92
N TRP A 614 11.70 10.44 7.82
CA TRP A 614 12.62 10.59 8.95
C TRP A 614 13.41 11.89 8.86
N SER A 615 13.53 12.60 10.00
CA SER A 615 14.32 13.83 10.09
C SER A 615 15.82 13.50 10.14
N VAL A 616 16.38 13.11 9.01
CA VAL A 616 17.81 12.81 8.85
C VAL A 616 18.61 14.09 8.58
N GLY A 617 19.89 14.07 8.93
CA GLY A 617 20.81 15.19 8.76
C GLY A 617 22.11 14.97 9.52
N PRO A 618 23.17 15.75 9.20
CA PRO A 618 24.55 15.49 9.63
C PRO A 618 24.77 15.44 11.15
N ASN A 619 23.85 16.02 11.94
CA ASN A 619 23.91 16.06 13.40
C ASN A 619 22.89 15.13 14.11
N ALA A 620 22.02 14.47 13.35
CA ALA A 620 20.92 13.64 13.86
C ALA A 620 21.13 12.16 13.49
N GLY A 621 21.29 11.88 12.20
CA GLY A 621 21.45 10.55 11.65
C GLY A 621 21.48 10.60 10.12
N TYR A 622 21.94 9.54 9.49
CA TYR A 622 22.06 9.43 8.04
C TYR A 622 21.69 8.03 7.59
N VAL A 623 21.20 7.91 6.36
CA VAL A 623 20.99 6.62 5.70
C VAL A 623 22.35 5.98 5.45
N CYS A 624 22.55 4.78 5.98
CA CYS A 624 23.82 4.07 5.90
C CYS A 624 23.72 2.77 5.12
N GLN A 625 24.79 2.45 4.40
CA GLN A 625 24.90 1.25 3.56
C GLN A 625 25.95 0.27 4.08
N ASP A 626 26.67 0.61 5.15
CA ASP A 626 27.66 -0.23 5.82
C ASP A 626 27.03 -1.40 6.62
N GLY A 627 26.59 -2.40 5.86
CA GLY A 627 26.04 -3.65 6.37
C GLY A 627 24.69 -3.48 7.05
N PRO A 628 23.64 -3.05 6.31
CA PRO A 628 22.26 -3.05 6.77
C PRO A 628 21.83 -4.47 7.20
N HIS A 629 20.75 -4.57 7.98
CA HIS A 629 20.21 -5.85 8.43
C HIS A 629 19.47 -6.56 7.28
N ARG A 630 18.60 -5.84 6.58
CA ARG A 630 17.94 -6.29 5.34
C ARG A 630 18.07 -5.19 4.29
N GLY A 631 17.98 -5.55 3.02
CA GLY A 631 17.93 -4.59 1.92
C GLY A 631 19.25 -3.85 1.66
N ALA A 632 19.13 -2.60 1.23
CA ALA A 632 20.21 -1.74 0.77
C ALA A 632 20.58 -0.64 1.79
N ALA A 633 19.75 -0.37 2.78
CA ALA A 633 19.94 0.75 3.68
C ALA A 633 19.50 0.46 5.13
N ALA A 634 20.08 1.21 6.06
CA ALA A 634 19.65 1.31 7.44
C ALA A 634 19.75 2.78 7.89
N LEU A 635 19.28 3.11 9.09
CA LEU A 635 19.49 4.43 9.68
C LEU A 635 20.63 4.40 10.71
N CYS A 636 21.67 5.19 10.47
CA CYS A 636 22.83 5.30 11.37
C CYS A 636 22.87 6.63 12.11
N GLN A 637 23.28 6.58 13.38
CA GLN A 637 23.54 7.74 14.23
C GLN A 637 24.99 7.70 14.74
N ARG A 638 25.81 8.67 14.31
CA ARG A 638 27.21 8.80 14.75
C ARG A 638 27.33 9.78 15.90
N ARG A 639 28.01 9.38 16.97
CA ARG A 639 28.26 10.24 18.14
C ARG A 639 29.72 10.20 18.58
N ALA A 640 30.23 11.34 19.07
CA ALA A 640 31.52 11.44 19.73
C ALA A 640 31.33 11.57 21.24
N ALA A 641 32.26 11.02 22.03
CA ALA A 641 32.25 11.16 23.49
C ALA A 641 32.38 12.61 23.97
N SER A 642 32.89 13.50 23.10
CA SER A 642 32.95 14.95 23.33
C SER A 642 31.60 15.65 23.20
N ASP A 643 30.60 14.99 22.64
CA ASP A 643 29.31 15.61 22.43
C ASP A 643 28.52 15.74 23.73
N SER A 644 27.79 16.84 23.88
CA SER A 644 27.05 17.16 25.10
C SER A 644 25.58 16.73 25.11
N ARG A 645 25.04 16.23 23.99
CA ARG A 645 23.62 15.87 23.82
C ARG A 645 23.47 14.59 23.01
N SER A 646 22.35 13.89 23.17
CA SER A 646 21.97 12.76 22.29
C SER A 646 21.61 13.25 20.89
N ALA A 647 21.69 12.35 19.91
CA ALA A 647 21.19 12.58 18.56
C ALA A 647 19.74 12.14 18.55
N ALA A 648 18.88 12.91 17.89
CA ALA A 648 17.46 12.63 17.80
C ALA A 648 17.05 12.61 16.33
N VAL A 649 16.57 11.47 15.86
CA VAL A 649 15.95 11.33 14.53
C VAL A 649 14.46 11.10 14.76
N LYS A 650 13.64 12.04 14.31
CA LYS A 650 12.20 12.05 14.54
C LYS A 650 11.49 11.54 13.30
N LEU A 651 10.46 10.72 13.48
CA LEU A 651 9.46 10.50 12.45
C LEU A 651 8.71 11.83 12.24
N VAL A 652 8.74 12.36 11.04
CA VAL A 652 8.18 13.68 10.69
C VAL A 652 6.69 13.70 11.00
N ASN A 653 5.99 12.63 10.64
CA ASN A 653 4.55 12.50 10.80
C ASN A 653 4.16 11.83 12.10
N ARG A 654 2.99 12.23 12.61
CA ARG A 654 2.34 11.47 13.69
C ARG A 654 1.77 10.20 13.13
N PHE A 655 2.00 9.12 13.86
CA PHE A 655 1.36 7.85 13.57
C PHE A 655 0.02 7.76 14.31
N ARG A 656 -1.02 7.24 13.64
CA ARG A 656 -2.28 6.87 14.31
C ARG A 656 -2.45 5.37 14.32
N PRO A 657 -2.77 4.77 15.48
CA PRO A 657 -3.01 3.35 15.51
C PRO A 657 -4.25 2.97 14.68
N PRO A 658 -4.27 1.76 14.09
CA PRO A 658 -5.33 1.35 13.19
C PRO A 658 -6.72 1.35 13.83
N GLY A 659 -7.76 1.49 13.00
CA GLY A 659 -9.16 1.37 13.42
C GLY A 659 -9.79 2.64 14.01
N PHE A 660 -9.07 3.77 14.03
CA PHE A 660 -9.56 5.02 14.61
C PHE A 660 -10.83 5.57 13.92
N ALA A 661 -10.99 5.34 12.62
CA ALA A 661 -12.17 5.76 11.87
C ALA A 661 -13.42 4.91 12.20
N GLU A 662 -13.24 3.75 12.82
CA GLU A 662 -14.29 2.78 13.12
C GLU A 662 -14.65 2.74 14.61
N GLY A 663 -13.88 3.43 15.47
CA GLY A 663 -14.06 3.46 16.92
C GLY A 663 -12.74 3.75 17.65
N PRO A 664 -12.63 3.38 18.95
CA PRO A 664 -11.38 3.49 19.68
C PRO A 664 -10.25 2.73 18.95
N PRO A 665 -9.06 3.35 18.78
CA PRO A 665 -7.99 2.76 17.98
C PRO A 665 -7.44 1.47 18.62
N ASN A 666 -6.87 0.59 17.80
CA ASN A 666 -6.16 -0.60 18.27
C ASN A 666 -4.88 -0.19 18.99
N ARG A 667 -4.80 -0.48 20.30
CA ARG A 667 -3.67 -0.15 21.17
C ARG A 667 -2.75 -1.33 21.48
N ASP A 668 -3.06 -2.53 20.99
CA ASP A 668 -2.19 -3.69 21.13
C ASP A 668 -1.05 -3.57 20.11
N LEU A 669 -0.03 -2.79 20.45
CA LEU A 669 1.14 -2.51 19.62
C LEU A 669 2.44 -2.96 20.29
N THR A 670 3.37 -3.49 19.49
CA THR A 670 4.76 -3.75 19.89
C THR A 670 5.70 -2.98 18.97
N ALA A 671 6.65 -2.24 19.53
CA ALA A 671 7.77 -1.73 18.74
C ALA A 671 8.80 -2.84 18.59
N VAL A 672 9.29 -3.07 17.38
CA VAL A 672 10.33 -4.06 17.06
C VAL A 672 11.41 -3.37 16.24
N ALA A 673 12.68 -3.61 16.50
CA ALA A 673 13.77 -3.12 15.65
C ALA A 673 15.01 -4.00 15.74
N TRP A 674 15.87 -3.95 14.73
CA TRP A 674 17.20 -4.51 14.76
C TRP A 674 18.22 -3.41 15.06
N LEU A 675 19.13 -3.67 16.01
CA LEU A 675 20.14 -2.71 16.44
C LEU A 675 21.54 -3.27 16.28
N LYS A 676 22.46 -2.43 15.78
CA LYS A 676 23.89 -2.75 15.68
C LYS A 676 24.74 -1.61 16.21
N GLY A 677 25.80 -1.94 16.91
CA GLY A 677 26.70 -0.98 17.54
C GLY A 677 28.14 -1.19 17.08
N ARG A 678 28.82 -0.09 16.72
CA ARG A 678 30.28 -0.05 16.53
C ARG A 678 30.85 1.02 17.45
N GLY A 679 31.17 0.63 18.69
CA GLY A 679 31.50 1.58 19.76
C GLY A 679 30.39 2.61 20.04
N GLY A 680 29.14 2.29 19.67
CA GLY A 680 28.00 3.20 19.73
C GLY A 680 27.65 3.61 21.15
N GLY A 681 26.96 4.74 21.32
CA GLY A 681 26.39 5.10 22.61
C GLY A 681 25.07 4.36 22.88
N ALA A 682 24.49 4.60 24.05
CA ALA A 682 23.21 4.00 24.41
C ALA A 682 22.11 4.45 23.45
N PHE A 683 21.25 3.52 23.05
CA PHE A 683 20.13 3.73 22.13
C PHE A 683 18.79 3.63 22.86
N SER A 684 17.82 4.39 22.40
CA SER A 684 16.42 4.22 22.78
C SER A 684 15.47 4.85 21.75
N ALA A 685 14.28 4.28 21.62
CA ALA A 685 13.16 4.92 20.97
C ALA A 685 12.28 5.61 22.02
N LYS A 686 11.90 6.86 21.80
CA LYS A 686 10.95 7.59 22.65
C LYS A 686 9.63 7.71 21.89
N VAL A 687 8.55 7.28 22.54
CA VAL A 687 7.18 7.45 22.07
C VAL A 687 6.46 8.46 22.96
N GLN A 688 5.82 9.45 22.35
CA GLN A 688 4.93 10.39 23.02
C GLN A 688 3.49 10.11 22.60
N TYR A 689 2.58 10.10 23.58
CA TYR A 689 1.16 9.88 23.35
C TYR A 689 0.44 11.22 23.28
N LEU A 690 -0.18 11.49 22.13
CA LEU A 690 -0.79 12.78 21.80
C LEU A 690 -2.23 12.56 21.28
N PRO A 691 -3.06 13.61 21.28
CA PRO A 691 -4.26 13.66 20.47
C PRO A 691 -3.95 13.77 18.99
N VAL A 692 -4.96 13.44 18.18
CA VAL A 692 -4.88 13.52 16.73
C VAL A 692 -4.76 14.97 16.27
N GLU A 693 -5.59 15.85 16.81
CA GLU A 693 -5.74 17.23 16.33
C GLU A 693 -5.05 18.28 17.24
N SER A 694 -4.39 17.86 18.33
CA SER A 694 -3.72 18.78 19.26
C SER A 694 -2.34 18.30 19.69
N TYR A 695 -1.55 19.17 20.34
CA TYR A 695 -0.18 18.88 20.81
C TYR A 695 -0.12 18.58 22.32
N THR A 696 -1.26 18.30 22.97
CA THR A 696 -1.28 18.01 24.40
C THR A 696 -0.61 16.67 24.70
N LEU A 697 0.40 16.67 25.57
CA LEU A 697 1.11 15.45 25.96
C LEU A 697 0.34 14.69 27.05
N PHE A 698 -0.06 13.44 26.76
CA PHE A 698 -0.73 12.56 27.73
C PHE A 698 0.24 11.67 28.51
N GLY A 699 1.39 11.41 27.92
CA GLY A 699 2.43 10.59 28.51
C GLY A 699 3.54 10.32 27.51
N GLU A 700 4.60 9.72 28.01
CA GLU A 700 5.71 9.26 27.20
C GLU A 700 6.21 7.92 27.70
N GLN A 701 6.75 7.13 26.78
CA GLN A 701 7.40 5.87 27.05
C GLN A 701 8.73 5.84 26.32
N THR A 702 9.77 5.38 27.00
CA THR A 702 11.02 4.98 26.33
C THR A 702 10.92 3.48 26.06
N LEU A 703 11.29 3.09 24.85
CA LEU A 703 11.23 1.76 24.25
C LEU A 703 12.59 1.41 23.65
N LEU A 704 12.75 0.15 23.24
CA LEU A 704 13.88 -0.37 22.47
C LEU A 704 15.24 0.02 23.08
N ARG A 705 15.39 -0.14 24.40
CA ARG A 705 16.61 0.31 25.09
C ARG A 705 17.79 -0.61 24.80
N HIS A 706 18.95 0.00 24.51
CA HIS A 706 20.22 -0.71 24.41
C HIS A 706 21.35 0.11 25.05
N ASP A 707 22.24 -0.53 25.82
CA ASP A 707 23.30 0.16 26.59
C ASP A 707 24.44 0.73 25.72
N GLY A 708 24.44 0.42 24.43
CA GLY A 708 25.47 0.79 23.46
C GLY A 708 26.64 -0.19 23.44
N GLY A 709 27.77 0.25 22.87
CA GLY A 709 28.98 -0.55 22.69
C GLY A 709 29.11 -1.15 21.30
N THR A 710 29.85 -2.25 21.20
CA THR A 710 30.03 -3.00 19.96
C THR A 710 29.26 -4.31 20.04
N HIS A 711 28.32 -4.51 19.13
CA HIS A 711 27.51 -5.71 19.01
C HIS A 711 26.97 -5.81 17.57
N ASP A 712 26.69 -7.03 17.14
CA ASP A 712 26.05 -7.26 15.85
C ASP A 712 24.54 -7.01 15.93
N TRP A 713 23.86 -7.11 14.79
CA TRP A 713 22.41 -6.98 14.67
C TRP A 713 21.68 -7.82 15.73
N THR A 714 20.98 -7.13 16.63
CA THR A 714 20.24 -7.73 17.72
C THR A 714 18.80 -7.23 17.67
N LEU A 715 17.86 -8.16 17.67
CA LEU A 715 16.43 -7.86 17.73
C LEU A 715 16.05 -7.35 19.12
N VAL A 716 15.37 -6.22 19.17
CA VAL A 716 14.73 -5.68 20.38
C VAL A 716 13.24 -5.51 20.13
N ALA A 717 12.42 -5.88 21.12
CA ALA A 717 10.98 -5.73 21.04
C ALA A 717 10.42 -5.27 22.39
N GLU A 718 9.57 -4.24 22.39
CA GLU A 718 8.92 -3.72 23.60
C GLU A 718 7.46 -3.35 23.32
N ASP A 719 6.55 -3.77 24.19
CA ASP A 719 5.12 -3.44 24.11
C ASP A 719 4.86 -1.97 24.47
N LEU A 720 3.95 -1.33 23.74
CA LEU A 720 3.50 0.03 24.03
C LEU A 720 2.43 0.01 25.13
N HIS A 721 2.53 0.96 26.07
CA HIS A 721 1.61 1.12 27.18
C HIS A 721 0.88 2.46 27.06
N PHE A 722 -0.25 2.45 26.37
CA PHE A 722 -1.07 3.65 26.18
C PHE A 722 -1.63 4.19 27.50
N PRO A 723 -1.62 5.51 27.70
CA PRO A 723 -2.39 6.15 28.77
C PRO A 723 -3.89 5.85 28.65
N ALA A 724 -4.59 5.88 29.78
CA ALA A 724 -6.05 5.74 29.80
C ALA A 724 -6.72 6.91 29.08
N ASP A 725 -7.88 6.64 28.46
CA ASP A 725 -8.70 7.69 27.88
C ASP A 725 -9.28 8.63 28.95
N PRO A 726 -9.47 9.92 28.63
CA PRO A 726 -10.29 10.78 29.47
C PRO A 726 -11.76 10.32 29.44
N PRO A 727 -12.63 10.82 30.34
CA PRO A 727 -14.04 10.40 30.42
C PRO A 727 -14.88 10.65 29.16
N LYS A 728 -14.46 11.56 28.28
CA LYS A 728 -15.13 11.90 27.02
C LYS A 728 -14.08 12.01 25.91
N PRO A 729 -13.52 10.88 25.47
CA PRO A 729 -12.43 10.88 24.52
C PRO A 729 -12.92 11.36 23.14
N ASP A 730 -12.15 12.23 22.52
CA ASP A 730 -12.31 12.71 21.15
C ASP A 730 -10.94 12.95 20.49
N LEU A 731 -10.96 13.37 19.22
CA LEU A 731 -9.75 13.60 18.43
C LEU A 731 -8.82 14.69 19.00
N TRP A 732 -9.33 15.56 19.87
CA TRP A 732 -8.60 16.69 20.45
C TRP A 732 -8.04 16.37 21.84
N ASN A 733 -8.62 15.38 22.53
CA ASN A 733 -8.37 15.15 23.95
C ASN A 733 -8.02 13.70 24.34
N ALA A 734 -7.94 12.76 23.40
CA ALA A 734 -7.60 11.36 23.68
C ALA A 734 -6.22 10.96 23.14
N PRO A 735 -5.44 10.10 23.83
CA PRO A 735 -4.08 9.69 23.41
C PRO A 735 -4.10 8.71 22.23
N TRP A 736 -4.60 9.17 21.08
CA TRP A 736 -4.87 8.36 19.88
C TRP A 736 -3.87 8.61 18.73
N ALA A 737 -2.76 9.30 19.00
CA ALA A 737 -1.64 9.50 18.09
C ALA A 737 -0.31 9.29 18.82
N LEU A 738 0.70 8.88 18.05
CA LEU A 738 2.06 8.62 18.52
C LEU A 738 3.06 9.51 17.78
N ASP A 739 3.95 10.13 18.53
CA ASP A 739 5.17 10.75 18.01
C ASP A 739 6.37 9.87 18.38
N LEU A 740 7.17 9.48 17.38
CA LEU A 740 8.32 8.58 17.55
C LEU A 740 9.64 9.31 17.30
N THR A 741 10.57 9.18 18.24
CA THR A 741 11.92 9.73 18.14
C THR A 741 12.97 8.69 18.50
N LEU A 742 13.94 8.46 17.64
CA LEU A 742 15.09 7.59 17.86
C LEU A 742 16.24 8.39 18.46
N ASN A 743 16.77 7.92 19.59
CA ASN A 743 17.77 8.63 20.36
C ASN A 743 19.04 7.79 20.54
N THR A 744 20.19 8.38 20.21
CA THR A 744 21.51 7.80 20.48
C THR A 744 22.34 8.75 21.33
N ALA A 745 22.77 8.31 22.52
CA ALA A 745 23.62 9.07 23.42
C ALA A 745 25.09 9.11 22.94
N PRO A 746 25.91 10.06 23.43
CA PRO A 746 27.36 9.99 23.28
C PRO A 746 27.94 8.68 23.84
N PRO A 747 28.91 8.03 23.16
CA PRO A 747 29.60 6.86 23.70
C PRO A 747 30.51 7.24 24.86
N LYS A 748 30.95 6.24 25.63
CA LYS A 748 31.83 6.43 26.80
C LYS A 748 33.22 6.97 26.41
N SER A 749 33.72 6.67 25.22
CA SER A 749 35.00 7.12 24.70
C SER A 749 35.01 7.15 23.18
N GLY A 750 35.90 7.96 22.59
CA GLY A 750 36.11 8.00 21.14
C GLY A 750 34.89 8.44 20.35
N GLN A 751 34.69 7.82 19.19
CA GLN A 751 33.53 7.98 18.33
C GLN A 751 32.89 6.61 18.09
N GLY A 752 31.58 6.60 17.92
CA GLY A 752 30.81 5.38 17.69
C GLY A 752 29.62 5.60 16.79
N VAL A 753 29.15 4.50 16.21
CA VAL A 753 27.95 4.46 15.37
C VAL A 753 26.97 3.47 15.99
N THR A 754 25.71 3.89 16.05
CA THR A 754 24.57 3.01 16.32
C THR A 754 23.73 2.98 15.05
N ALA A 755 23.44 1.79 14.54
CA ALA A 755 22.54 1.58 13.42
C ALA A 755 21.25 0.96 13.93
N VAL A 756 20.13 1.42 13.37
CA VAL A 756 18.81 0.81 13.52
C VAL A 756 18.29 0.46 12.14
N ASP A 757 17.65 -0.68 12.05
CA ASP A 757 17.04 -1.16 10.82
C ASP A 757 15.76 -1.93 11.14
N ASP A 758 14.89 -2.09 10.15
CA ASP A 758 13.70 -2.93 10.22
C ASP A 758 12.77 -2.58 11.39
N LEU A 759 12.71 -1.30 11.74
CA LEU A 759 11.84 -0.77 12.77
C LEU A 759 10.38 -0.97 12.36
N ALA A 760 9.61 -1.64 13.19
CA ALA A 760 8.19 -1.89 12.97
C ALA A 760 7.38 -1.45 14.18
N LEU A 761 6.19 -0.91 13.92
CA LEU A 761 5.12 -0.84 14.91
C LEU A 761 4.15 -1.96 14.58
N VAL A 762 4.24 -3.07 15.31
CA VAL A 762 3.44 -4.27 15.03
C VAL A 762 2.07 -4.13 15.69
N ALA A 763 1.03 -3.97 14.88
CA ALA A 763 -0.35 -4.03 15.33
C ALA A 763 -0.84 -5.47 15.37
N TRP A 764 -1.25 -5.92 16.56
CA TRP A 764 -1.70 -7.29 16.78
C TRP A 764 -3.19 -7.48 16.52
N GLU A 765 -3.54 -8.62 15.95
CA GLU A 765 -4.93 -9.06 15.82
C GLU A 765 -5.60 -9.19 17.20
N LYS A 766 -6.87 -8.78 17.28
CA LYS A 766 -7.65 -8.87 18.52
C LYS A 766 -7.85 -10.32 18.95
N GLN A 767 -8.01 -11.23 17.99
CA GLN A 767 -8.24 -12.64 18.24
C GLN A 767 -6.91 -13.40 18.29
N ALA A 768 -6.74 -14.21 19.34
CA ALA A 768 -5.67 -15.19 19.42
C ALA A 768 -6.19 -16.58 19.03
N THR A 769 -5.31 -17.42 18.51
CA THR A 769 -5.61 -18.81 18.12
C THR A 769 -4.90 -19.80 19.04
N GLY A 770 -5.44 -21.03 19.14
CA GLY A 770 -4.84 -22.11 19.92
C GLY A 770 -3.70 -22.77 19.15
N GLY A 771 -2.46 -22.31 19.40
CA GLY A 771 -1.23 -22.88 18.86
C GLY A 771 -1.08 -22.96 17.33
N THR A 772 -2.08 -22.58 16.54
CA THR A 772 -2.07 -22.60 15.07
C THR A 772 -2.81 -21.40 14.49
N LEU A 773 -2.11 -20.59 13.69
CA LEU A 773 -2.67 -19.55 12.83
C LEU A 773 -2.84 -20.11 11.41
N THR A 774 -3.93 -19.72 10.73
CA THR A 774 -4.16 -20.09 9.33
C THR A 774 -4.77 -18.93 8.56
N GLN A 775 -4.21 -18.61 7.40
CA GLN A 775 -4.70 -17.61 6.45
C GLN A 775 -4.62 -18.16 5.03
N GLN A 776 -5.55 -17.77 4.17
CA GLN A 776 -5.68 -18.33 2.81
C GLN A 776 -5.44 -17.30 1.70
N THR A 777 -5.62 -16.03 2.01
CA THR A 777 -5.50 -14.89 1.09
C THR A 777 -4.14 -14.25 1.30
N PRO A 778 -3.50 -13.66 0.27
CA PRO A 778 -2.33 -12.82 0.48
C PRO A 778 -2.61 -11.75 1.54
N HIS A 779 -1.65 -11.51 2.44
CA HIS A 779 -1.76 -10.57 3.55
C HIS A 779 -0.38 -10.14 4.04
N ALA A 780 -0.27 -8.94 4.61
CA ALA A 780 0.96 -8.42 5.22
C ALA A 780 0.95 -8.62 6.74
N ARG A 781 0.86 -9.87 7.22
CA ARG A 781 0.95 -10.17 8.66
C ARG A 781 2.22 -10.96 8.92
N ASP A 782 3.34 -10.27 8.85
CA ASP A 782 4.68 -10.84 8.86
C ASP A 782 5.24 -11.00 10.29
N PHE A 783 4.41 -10.89 11.32
CA PHE A 783 4.79 -11.10 12.71
C PHE A 783 3.89 -12.11 13.40
N VAL A 784 4.48 -12.88 14.31
CA VAL A 784 3.75 -13.78 15.20
C VAL A 784 4.14 -13.52 16.65
N ARG A 785 3.15 -13.21 17.50
CA ARG A 785 3.32 -13.18 18.95
C ARG A 785 2.97 -14.56 19.48
N VAL A 786 3.94 -15.16 20.18
CA VAL A 786 3.79 -16.42 20.90
C VAL A 786 3.59 -16.10 22.38
N GLU A 787 2.45 -16.49 22.95
CA GLU A 787 2.24 -16.46 24.40
C GLU A 787 2.22 -17.90 24.92
N ALA A 788 3.24 -18.27 25.70
CA ALA A 788 3.46 -19.63 26.20
C ALA A 788 4.28 -19.60 27.50
N PRO A 789 4.37 -20.70 28.27
CA PRO A 789 5.33 -20.81 29.36
C PRO A 789 6.77 -20.55 28.88
N ALA A 790 7.63 -20.04 29.75
CA ALA A 790 9.04 -19.81 29.44
C ALA A 790 9.71 -21.10 28.95
N GLY A 791 10.47 -21.02 27.86
CA GLY A 791 11.10 -22.18 27.26
C GLY A 791 11.40 -22.01 25.78
N THR A 792 11.93 -23.07 25.17
CA THR A 792 12.24 -23.12 23.75
C THR A 792 11.19 -23.95 23.01
N TYR A 793 10.67 -23.38 21.93
CA TYR A 793 9.65 -23.95 21.05
C TYR A 793 10.14 -23.90 19.61
N THR A 794 9.39 -24.56 18.72
CA THR A 794 9.57 -24.43 17.28
C THR A 794 8.28 -23.98 16.63
N LEU A 795 8.31 -22.82 15.99
CA LEU A 795 7.23 -22.30 15.17
C LEU A 795 7.41 -22.80 13.74
N ARG A 796 6.60 -23.77 13.32
CA ARG A 796 6.55 -24.24 11.94
C ARG A 796 5.70 -23.30 11.11
N VAL A 797 6.34 -22.57 10.20
CA VAL A 797 5.70 -21.55 9.35
C VAL A 797 5.64 -22.05 7.92
N THR A 798 4.44 -22.11 7.34
CA THR A 798 4.22 -22.36 5.92
C THR A 798 3.92 -21.05 5.23
N PHE A 799 4.81 -20.66 4.32
CA PHE A 799 4.63 -19.53 3.42
C PHE A 799 3.91 -20.01 2.17
N ARG A 800 3.04 -19.17 1.61
CA ARG A 800 2.32 -19.40 0.37
C ARG A 800 2.50 -18.22 -0.57
N GLU A 801 2.86 -18.52 -1.80
CA GLU A 801 2.90 -17.58 -2.92
C GLU A 801 1.64 -17.74 -3.78
N HIS A 802 1.04 -16.64 -4.21
CA HIS A 802 -0.03 -16.61 -5.20
C HIS A 802 0.53 -16.08 -6.52
N ARG A 803 0.30 -16.80 -7.62
CA ARG A 803 0.78 -16.44 -8.96
C ARG A 803 -0.38 -16.29 -9.94
N VAL A 804 -0.24 -15.34 -10.85
CA VAL A 804 -1.17 -15.15 -11.96
C VAL A 804 -1.11 -16.39 -12.86
N PRO A 805 -2.23 -17.08 -13.12
CA PRO A 805 -2.26 -18.35 -13.85
C PRO A 805 -1.89 -18.24 -15.34
#